data_AF-A0AAV9SZ32-F1
#
_entry.id   AF-A0AAV9SZ32-F1
#
_cell.length_a   1.000
_cell.length_b   1.000
_cell.length_c   1.000
_cell.angle_alpha   90.00
_cell.angle_beta   90.00
_cell.angle_gamma   90.00
#
_symmetry.space_group_name_H-M   'P 1'
#
loop_
_entity.id
_entity.type
_entity.pdbx_description
1 polymer ?
#
loop_
_entity_poly.entity_id
_entity_poly.type
_entity_poly.pdbx_seq_one_letter_code
_entity_poly.pdbx_strand_id
1 'polypeptide(L)'
;MLSHNGNGTSTHPQPQLQPQDQQQPILRPHSTPVKRRRRTGNGPDARSCPHCGRTFKRTEHLERHRIASHEDGSESPEGPSEPDSGEIHGPVEADLAAAASLSGMSVNHWAQPPPPAAQADLYPMAVPRNGALVDASSYQQTLLADQFYENGNQDAVGFDAHFREFANFLDGVGLPAEWSPYFHGPDRDNEVADSVIKESREAPTGNRITEALPDTNPRSVDTESQPYRVSDEQRFRLNASIETFRDVLDPDFKFPSRHALTRYMTSFFEGFHSHMPFIHTPTWRISEHSVELILGLAAVGAQYCFEHRMSERLFHAGKAILLERLVHESDKFGPRTGSSLNLHSLSPQHRGSRDARERDWGSWEPIETVRALIALMGYATWEPKMSLVQEAFALQALLAQVLRELGLHEEDGPGVAAEQTTPQAAWHVWIRQESVRRAKLIAFSFMHTHSIAYNVYPVLRSNEVGLRLPCSTGEWKSQTACQWQSARRESGKQQLFFQDALSLLLRNTDGTAPVDPIPTPLGNYILLHGLLQRIYIVRDLSLPVMDHSASLPSEEVDKLERGLRSWTAGWQQAPESSLDPNNENGPIPFTSSSLLGLAYVRIYLHLGPYRLLETRDPIRIAKAISRSPAVERSSGVITALLYTAHMLSIPVRLGVDRVARSQAFFWSVRHSLSGLECAVLLSKWLSSLTASTASTPLSDSEDRILHWVRCIVEEAYDVVDFEDDEPEVSADRDAASLSLAVLKIWAHFFKSNTQWPFINIIGKSLEKYRELLMHSRLQQELVSQFNTLLSSDDHFGLLITIDSENLQPVQFLSKASPSASFDDNLASLQPHLKPNEALYALLRRYDTAPHLIAVTYVPDSAKVRQKMLFASTRLTLVRKLGSEHFRESIFVTTPEELSAKGFAKHDAHTELEAPLTEEERSLGAVKQAEQEASTGTGTREIHLSKTLAMPISEEALAALKELSSNSAEVLVMLNINPEKESVELVPSSERPASISELTQTISATEPRFTFYRFTHTHDGVESSPLIFIYTCPVTPGNKSIKNRMLYPLMKRAVLTVASTEAGLTLDKKFEVEEPYEVTEESVLSELHPKVTARQGFSRPKRPGR
;
A
#
# COMPACT_ATOMS: atom_id res chain seq x y z
N MET A 1 -64.15 22.78 12.13
CA MET A 1 -64.55 23.78 13.14
C MET A 1 -63.29 24.52 13.58
N LEU A 2 -63.26 25.85 13.33
CA LEU A 2 -62.53 26.97 13.99
C LEU A 2 -61.16 26.71 14.67
N SER A 3 -60.09 27.51 14.58
CA SER A 3 -59.67 28.72 13.86
C SER A 3 -58.28 29.16 14.41
N HIS A 4 -57.41 29.71 13.54
CA HIS A 4 -56.40 30.78 13.76
C HIS A 4 -55.10 30.65 14.61
N ASN A 5 -53.98 30.89 13.89
CA ASN A 5 -52.91 31.93 14.02
C ASN A 5 -52.18 32.27 15.34
N GLY A 6 -50.84 32.43 15.25
CA GLY A 6 -50.20 33.74 15.53
C GLY A 6 -48.95 33.83 16.43
N ASN A 7 -47.80 34.09 15.78
CA ASN A 7 -46.50 34.74 16.14
C ASN A 7 -46.23 35.55 17.45
N GLY A 8 -44.92 35.64 17.79
CA GLY A 8 -44.18 36.85 18.24
C GLY A 8 -43.58 36.80 19.67
N THR A 9 -42.25 36.82 19.98
CA THR A 9 -41.12 37.79 19.83
C THR A 9 -40.75 38.64 21.09
N SER A 10 -39.44 38.63 21.45
CA SER A 10 -38.56 39.77 21.89
C SER A 10 -38.29 40.18 23.37
N THR A 11 -37.03 39.94 23.82
CA THR A 11 -35.94 40.82 24.42
C THR A 11 -36.09 41.86 25.57
N HIS A 12 -35.17 41.74 26.59
CA HIS A 12 -34.35 42.73 27.41
C HIS A 12 -35.03 43.88 28.21
N PRO A 13 -34.39 44.61 29.21
CA PRO A 13 -32.95 44.91 29.49
C PRO A 13 -32.46 45.00 30.99
N GLN A 14 -31.20 45.47 31.17
CA GLN A 14 -30.32 45.74 32.36
C GLN A 14 -30.67 47.02 33.19
N PRO A 15 -30.07 47.35 34.40
CA PRO A 15 -28.80 48.15 34.50
C PRO A 15 -27.92 48.17 35.83
N GLN A 16 -26.66 48.66 35.72
CA GLN A 16 -25.80 49.53 36.62
C GLN A 16 -25.40 49.10 38.08
N LEU A 17 -24.30 49.50 38.77
CA LEU A 17 -23.05 50.30 38.63
C LEU A 17 -22.12 50.06 39.88
N GLN A 18 -20.85 50.49 39.79
CA GLN A 18 -19.64 50.39 40.65
C GLN A 18 -19.64 51.28 41.95
N PRO A 19 -18.63 51.28 42.89
CA PRO A 19 -17.29 51.88 42.69
C PRO A 19 -16.02 51.42 43.52
N GLN A 20 -14.83 51.77 42.96
CA GLN A 20 -13.54 52.29 43.52
C GLN A 20 -12.48 51.46 44.33
N ASP A 21 -11.35 51.17 43.65
CA ASP A 21 -9.91 51.55 43.86
C ASP A 21 -9.17 51.48 45.23
N GLN A 22 -8.07 50.70 45.32
CA GLN A 22 -6.64 51.12 45.24
C GLN A 22 -5.61 50.11 45.86
N GLN A 23 -4.64 49.69 45.01
CA GLN A 23 -3.19 49.39 45.20
C GLN A 23 -2.61 48.33 46.20
N GLN A 24 -1.67 47.55 45.63
CA GLN A 24 -0.75 46.45 46.07
C GLN A 24 0.24 46.81 47.22
N PRO A 25 1.09 45.91 47.85
CA PRO A 25 1.84 44.76 47.26
C PRO A 25 2.26 43.50 48.11
N ILE A 26 2.65 42.43 47.38
CA ILE A 26 3.71 41.38 47.59
C ILE A 26 3.88 40.65 48.96
N LEU A 27 3.83 39.29 48.97
CA LEU A 27 4.87 38.29 49.41
C LEU A 27 4.29 36.86 49.63
N ARG A 28 5.05 35.83 49.21
CA ARG A 28 4.84 34.34 49.35
C ARG A 28 5.32 33.82 50.75
N PRO A 29 5.54 32.50 51.07
CA PRO A 29 4.98 31.17 50.67
C PRO A 29 4.72 30.18 51.88
N HIS A 30 4.39 28.90 51.55
CA HIS A 30 4.44 27.62 52.34
C HIS A 30 3.23 27.32 53.27
N SER A 31 2.70 26.10 53.46
CA SER A 31 3.00 24.70 53.07
C SER A 31 1.81 23.79 53.47
N THR A 32 1.46 22.76 52.66
CA THR A 32 0.87 21.40 52.95
C THR A 32 -0.20 21.15 54.06
N PRO A 33 -0.86 19.96 54.20
CA PRO A 33 -1.23 18.86 53.27
C PRO A 33 -2.72 18.41 53.40
N VAL A 34 -3.25 17.60 52.46
CA VAL A 34 -4.39 16.68 52.77
C VAL A 34 -4.19 15.32 52.11
N LYS A 35 -4.32 14.26 52.93
CA LYS A 35 -4.27 12.83 52.59
C LYS A 35 -5.66 12.26 52.25
N ARG A 36 -5.67 11.40 51.21
CA ARG A 36 -6.36 10.10 51.02
C ARG A 36 -7.90 9.99 51.22
N ARG A 37 -8.61 9.58 50.14
CA ARG A 37 -8.98 8.16 49.87
C ARG A 37 -9.67 7.93 48.49
N ARG A 38 -9.12 6.96 47.75
CA ARG A 38 -9.65 5.99 46.76
C ARG A 38 -10.90 6.31 45.89
N ARG A 39 -10.70 6.22 44.56
CA ARG A 39 -11.54 5.41 43.65
C ARG A 39 -10.76 4.94 42.41
N THR A 40 -11.07 3.73 41.96
CA THR A 40 -10.48 2.89 40.91
C THR A 40 -10.93 3.29 39.49
N GLY A 41 -10.07 3.11 38.48
CA GLY A 41 -10.45 3.18 37.06
C GLY A 41 -9.36 2.62 36.13
N ASN A 42 -9.61 1.44 35.54
CA ASN A 42 -8.79 0.77 34.52
C ASN A 42 -9.13 1.29 33.11
N GLY A 43 -8.11 1.45 32.25
CA GLY A 43 -8.23 1.69 30.80
C GLY A 43 -8.00 0.42 29.94
N PRO A 44 -8.29 0.44 28.62
CA PRO A 44 -8.82 -0.72 27.88
C PRO A 44 -7.81 -1.73 27.28
N ASP A 45 -6.50 -1.65 27.53
CA ASP A 45 -5.52 -2.60 26.93
C ASP A 45 -4.64 -3.30 27.98
N ALA A 46 -5.26 -3.89 29.00
CA ALA A 46 -4.57 -4.74 29.98
C ALA A 46 -5.04 -6.20 29.86
N ARG A 47 -4.13 -7.10 29.48
CA ARG A 47 -4.39 -8.54 29.37
C ARG A 47 -4.01 -9.21 30.68
N SER A 48 -4.93 -9.97 31.29
CA SER A 48 -4.70 -10.64 32.57
C SER A 48 -4.26 -12.09 32.38
N CYS A 49 -3.32 -12.57 33.19
CA CYS A 49 -2.99 -13.99 33.25
C CYS A 49 -4.15 -14.77 33.87
N PRO A 50 -4.70 -15.79 33.22
CA PRO A 50 -5.85 -16.51 33.74
C PRO A 50 -5.53 -17.41 34.94
N HIS A 51 -4.25 -17.69 35.21
CA HIS A 51 -3.84 -18.54 36.34
C HIS A 51 -3.61 -17.74 37.64
N CYS A 52 -3.23 -16.46 37.57
CA CYS A 52 -2.87 -15.67 38.76
C CYS A 52 -3.44 -14.24 38.78
N GLY A 53 -4.16 -13.82 37.74
CA GLY A 53 -4.82 -12.51 37.65
C GLY A 53 -3.90 -11.31 37.43
N ARG A 54 -2.57 -11.50 37.31
CA ARG A 54 -1.63 -10.40 37.03
C ARG A 54 -1.88 -9.80 35.65
N THR A 55 -1.86 -8.47 35.55
CA THR A 55 -2.16 -7.74 34.32
C THR A 55 -0.89 -7.29 33.59
N PHE A 56 -0.88 -7.49 32.28
CA PHE A 56 0.23 -7.19 31.39
C PHE A 56 -0.26 -6.30 30.24
N LYS A 57 0.56 -5.30 29.90
CA LYS A 57 0.27 -4.38 28.79
C LYS A 57 0.59 -4.97 27.40
N ARG A 58 1.31 -6.09 27.33
CA ARG A 58 1.75 -6.75 26.08
C ARG A 58 1.57 -8.27 26.17
N THR A 59 1.19 -8.91 25.07
CA THR A 59 0.98 -10.38 24.96
C THR A 59 2.24 -11.15 25.27
N GLU A 60 3.39 -10.70 24.76
CA GLU A 60 4.68 -11.37 24.96
C GLU A 60 5.10 -11.44 26.44
N HIS A 61 4.78 -10.42 27.26
CA HIS A 61 5.06 -10.44 28.69
C HIS A 61 4.11 -11.35 29.46
N LEU A 62 2.85 -11.47 29.00
CA LEU A 62 1.90 -12.44 29.52
C LEU A 62 2.36 -13.87 29.20
N GLU A 63 2.85 -14.11 27.98
CA GLU A 63 3.35 -15.42 27.53
C GLU A 63 4.58 -15.85 28.33
N ARG A 64 5.58 -14.95 28.48
CA ARG A 64 6.76 -15.21 29.31
C ARG A 64 6.39 -15.48 30.77
N HIS A 65 5.41 -14.77 31.31
CA HIS A 65 4.95 -15.01 32.68
C HIS A 65 4.23 -16.35 32.84
N ARG A 66 3.46 -16.80 31.83
CA ARG A 66 2.82 -18.12 31.83
C ARG A 66 3.87 -19.24 31.83
N ILE A 67 4.83 -19.16 30.92
CA ILE A 67 5.91 -20.14 30.79
C ILE A 67 6.76 -20.16 32.08
N ALA A 68 7.17 -18.99 32.59
CA ALA A 68 8.10 -18.91 33.71
C ALA A 68 7.47 -19.11 35.10
N SER A 69 6.14 -19.12 35.22
CA SER A 69 5.47 -19.16 36.55
C SER A 69 4.39 -20.23 36.67
N HIS A 70 3.99 -20.88 35.58
CA HIS A 70 2.89 -21.85 35.57
C HIS A 70 3.19 -23.14 34.80
N GLU A 71 4.35 -23.29 34.15
CA GLU A 71 4.77 -24.54 33.53
C GLU A 71 6.05 -25.09 34.17
N ASP A 72 5.89 -26.09 35.05
CA ASP A 72 6.88 -27.15 35.30
C ASP A 72 6.20 -28.38 35.94
N GLY A 73 6.20 -29.52 35.23
CA GLY A 73 6.22 -30.88 35.80
C GLY A 73 4.96 -31.79 35.72
N SER A 74 4.94 -32.75 34.78
CA SER A 74 4.64 -34.21 34.94
C SER A 74 4.53 -34.88 33.56
N GLU A 75 5.52 -35.69 33.13
CA GLU A 75 5.70 -37.16 33.26
C GLU A 75 5.21 -37.98 32.04
N SER A 76 6.14 -38.76 31.47
CA SER A 76 5.99 -39.79 30.40
C SER A 76 5.66 -41.18 31.03
N PRO A 77 5.31 -42.28 30.30
CA PRO A 77 6.32 -43.09 29.57
C PRO A 77 5.81 -44.02 28.40
N GLU A 78 6.77 -44.74 27.79
CA GLU A 78 6.71 -46.03 27.04
C GLU A 78 6.97 -46.02 25.51
N GLY A 79 8.11 -46.63 25.11
CA GLY A 79 8.57 -46.94 23.73
C GLY A 79 8.19 -48.38 23.29
N PRO A 80 8.94 -49.12 22.41
CA PRO A 80 10.26 -48.88 21.80
C PRO A 80 10.40 -49.31 20.29
N SER A 81 11.66 -49.35 19.79
CA SER A 81 12.27 -50.18 18.71
C SER A 81 12.55 -49.62 17.28
N GLU A 82 13.86 -49.57 16.97
CA GLU A 82 14.53 -49.64 15.64
C GLU A 82 14.38 -51.07 15.01
N PRO A 83 14.91 -51.48 13.81
CA PRO A 83 16.01 -50.89 13.00
C PRO A 83 16.00 -51.09 11.44
N ASP A 84 17.08 -50.59 10.82
CA ASP A 84 17.89 -51.18 9.72
C ASP A 84 17.52 -51.12 8.21
N SER A 85 18.64 -51.07 7.46
CA SER A 85 19.00 -51.14 6.05
C SER A 85 18.16 -51.93 5.03
N GLY A 86 18.35 -51.62 3.74
CA GLY A 86 18.05 -52.59 2.66
C GLY A 86 17.74 -52.02 1.27
N GLU A 87 18.61 -52.34 0.33
CA GLU A 87 18.64 -52.00 -1.09
C GLU A 87 17.70 -52.87 -1.97
N ILE A 88 17.29 -52.31 -3.13
CA ILE A 88 17.15 -52.95 -4.48
C ILE A 88 15.82 -53.60 -4.99
N HIS A 89 15.42 -53.11 -6.19
CA HIS A 89 14.59 -53.62 -7.32
C HIS A 89 13.03 -53.61 -7.30
N GLY A 90 12.44 -52.90 -8.29
CA GLY A 90 11.00 -52.80 -8.67
C GLY A 90 10.48 -53.97 -9.52
N PRO A 91 9.51 -53.84 -10.48
CA PRO A 91 8.72 -52.69 -11.00
C PRO A 91 7.17 -52.88 -10.81
N VAL A 92 6.23 -51.96 -11.11
CA VAL A 92 5.70 -51.51 -12.43
C VAL A 92 4.66 -50.37 -12.21
N GLU A 93 4.80 -49.29 -13.01
CA GLU A 93 3.86 -48.26 -13.53
C GLU A 93 2.71 -47.69 -12.66
N ALA A 94 2.42 -46.38 -12.65
CA ALA A 94 2.59 -45.35 -13.67
C ALA A 94 2.77 -43.97 -13.00
N ASP A 95 3.67 -43.13 -13.53
CA ASP A 95 3.88 -41.79 -13.02
C ASP A 95 4.17 -40.75 -14.11
N LEU A 96 3.82 -39.51 -13.75
CA LEU A 96 4.18 -38.26 -14.39
C LEU A 96 5.70 -38.12 -14.60
N ALA A 97 6.08 -37.39 -15.66
CA ALA A 97 6.78 -36.09 -15.59
C ALA A 97 7.94 -35.91 -16.59
N ALA A 98 8.09 -34.63 -16.97
CA ALA A 98 9.34 -33.87 -16.95
C ALA A 98 10.07 -33.56 -18.26
N ALA A 99 10.71 -32.40 -18.15
CA ALA A 99 11.35 -31.58 -19.16
C ALA A 99 12.73 -32.07 -19.61
N ALA A 100 13.03 -31.67 -20.85
CA ALA A 100 14.31 -31.18 -21.38
C ALA A 100 15.56 -32.09 -21.37
N SER A 101 15.99 -32.50 -22.57
CA SER A 101 17.20 -31.95 -23.22
C SER A 101 17.44 -32.59 -24.59
N LEU A 102 17.90 -31.83 -25.59
CA LEU A 102 19.26 -31.93 -26.15
C LEU A 102 19.39 -31.21 -27.50
N SER A 103 20.46 -30.42 -27.60
CA SER A 103 21.04 -29.89 -28.84
C SER A 103 22.10 -30.85 -29.40
N GLY A 104 22.32 -30.86 -30.72
CA GLY A 104 23.50 -31.43 -31.41
C GLY A 104 23.21 -31.90 -32.84
N MET A 105 23.17 -31.01 -33.85
CA MET A 105 24.22 -30.68 -34.85
C MET A 105 24.57 -31.75 -35.91
N SER A 106 24.29 -31.47 -37.20
CA SER A 106 25.25 -31.56 -38.31
C SER A 106 24.71 -30.87 -39.59
N VAL A 107 25.62 -30.26 -40.35
CA VAL A 107 25.46 -29.40 -41.53
C VAL A 107 25.87 -30.17 -42.80
N ASN A 108 25.16 -30.00 -43.94
CA ASN A 108 25.73 -29.69 -45.28
C ASN A 108 24.74 -29.78 -46.47
N HIS A 109 24.65 -28.63 -47.20
CA HIS A 109 24.50 -28.33 -48.66
C HIS A 109 23.55 -29.16 -49.57
N TRP A 110 22.75 -28.59 -50.50
CA TRP A 110 23.08 -27.73 -51.65
C TRP A 110 21.88 -26.89 -52.20
N ALA A 111 22.12 -25.58 -52.42
CA ALA A 111 21.77 -24.64 -53.52
C ALA A 111 20.43 -24.60 -54.33
N GLN A 112 19.81 -23.38 -54.33
CA GLN A 112 19.22 -22.55 -55.44
C GLN A 112 17.80 -22.89 -56.02
N PRO A 113 17.08 -21.96 -56.73
CA PRO A 113 16.42 -20.68 -56.34
C PRO A 113 14.90 -20.63 -56.74
N PRO A 114 14.12 -19.55 -56.48
CA PRO A 114 12.70 -19.46 -56.91
C PRO A 114 12.53 -18.85 -58.32
N PRO A 115 11.46 -19.23 -59.08
CA PRO A 115 11.02 -18.52 -60.30
C PRO A 115 9.92 -17.47 -60.00
N PRO A 116 9.61 -16.58 -60.97
CA PRO A 116 9.24 -15.19 -60.70
C PRO A 116 7.73 -14.88 -60.73
N ALA A 117 7.44 -13.66 -60.24
CA ALA A 117 6.14 -13.00 -60.20
C ALA A 117 5.44 -12.90 -61.58
N ALA A 118 4.11 -13.02 -61.56
CA ALA A 118 3.23 -12.68 -62.68
C ALA A 118 2.47 -11.38 -62.37
N GLN A 119 2.64 -10.41 -63.26
CA GLN A 119 1.91 -9.15 -63.36
C GLN A 119 0.44 -9.38 -63.70
N ALA A 120 -0.45 -8.49 -63.24
CA ALA A 120 -1.79 -8.32 -63.79
C ALA A 120 -2.04 -6.84 -64.11
N ASP A 121 -2.65 -6.65 -65.27
CA ASP A 121 -2.68 -5.48 -66.15
C ASP A 121 -3.49 -4.26 -65.71
N LEU A 122 -3.20 -3.16 -66.43
CA LEU A 122 -3.74 -1.81 -66.32
C LEU A 122 -4.86 -1.51 -67.37
N TYR A 123 -5.77 -0.60 -66.96
CA TYR A 123 -6.64 0.34 -67.74
C TYR A 123 -7.98 -0.14 -68.36
N PRO A 124 -8.95 0.75 -68.67
CA PRO A 124 -9.31 2.07 -68.08
C PRO A 124 -10.84 2.28 -67.88
N MET A 125 -11.24 3.20 -66.97
CA MET A 125 -12.62 3.67 -66.81
C MET A 125 -12.86 4.99 -67.55
N ALA A 126 -13.96 5.03 -68.30
CA ALA A 126 -14.44 6.17 -69.08
C ALA A 126 -15.23 7.17 -68.23
N VAL A 127 -15.06 8.46 -68.54
CA VAL A 127 -15.80 9.61 -68.01
C VAL A 127 -17.12 9.80 -68.78
N PRO A 128 -18.20 10.22 -68.11
CA PRO A 128 -19.04 11.29 -68.67
C PRO A 128 -19.16 12.50 -67.75
N ARG A 129 -19.40 13.62 -68.42
CA ARG A 129 -19.22 15.02 -68.02
C ARG A 129 -20.59 15.67 -67.71
N ASN A 130 -20.58 16.66 -66.81
CA ASN A 130 -21.58 17.72 -66.53
C ASN A 130 -22.82 17.30 -65.70
N GLY A 131 -23.24 18.00 -64.63
CA GLY A 131 -22.74 19.20 -63.97
C GLY A 131 -23.87 19.86 -63.14
N ALA A 132 -23.62 20.18 -61.87
CA ALA A 132 -24.23 21.29 -61.11
C ALA A 132 -23.36 21.55 -59.86
N LEU A 133 -22.79 22.75 -59.80
CA LEU A 133 -21.79 23.21 -58.84
C LEU A 133 -22.43 23.61 -57.48
N VAL A 134 -21.86 23.10 -56.39
CA VAL A 134 -21.82 23.79 -55.08
C VAL A 134 -20.37 23.75 -54.63
N ASP A 135 -19.83 24.93 -54.32
CA ASP A 135 -18.42 25.22 -54.10
C ASP A 135 -17.88 24.60 -52.81
N ALA A 136 -16.85 23.75 -52.94
CA ALA A 136 -16.16 23.05 -51.85
C ALA A 136 -14.63 23.27 -51.96
N SER A 137 -14.20 24.51 -52.17
CA SER A 137 -12.80 24.87 -52.41
C SER A 137 -12.12 25.64 -51.28
N SER A 138 -12.36 25.29 -50.01
CA SER A 138 -11.64 25.88 -48.86
C SER A 138 -10.93 24.90 -47.91
N TYR A 139 -10.90 23.59 -48.20
CA TYR A 139 -10.27 22.59 -47.32
C TYR A 139 -9.42 21.56 -48.06
N GLN A 140 -8.58 22.01 -49.01
CA GLN A 140 -7.66 21.13 -49.72
C GLN A 140 -6.23 21.68 -49.86
N GLN A 141 -5.86 22.62 -48.99
CA GLN A 141 -4.55 23.30 -49.04
C GLN A 141 -3.71 23.04 -47.77
N THR A 142 -3.68 21.79 -47.31
CA THR A 142 -2.78 21.39 -46.20
C THR A 142 -2.20 19.97 -46.38
N LEU A 143 -2.15 19.45 -47.61
CA LEU A 143 -1.61 18.11 -47.93
C LEU A 143 -0.52 18.13 -49.02
N LEU A 144 0.22 19.23 -49.16
CA LEU A 144 1.35 19.33 -50.10
C LEU A 144 2.56 20.02 -49.48
N ALA A 145 3.12 19.44 -48.42
CA ALA A 145 4.44 19.80 -47.92
C ALA A 145 5.14 18.56 -47.34
N ASP A 146 5.39 17.56 -48.19
CA ASP A 146 6.17 16.37 -47.79
C ASP A 146 7.12 15.92 -48.91
N GLN A 147 7.67 16.89 -49.66
CA GLN A 147 8.82 16.67 -50.53
C GLN A 147 9.76 17.85 -50.33
N PHE A 148 11.05 17.55 -50.16
CA PHE A 148 12.16 18.44 -49.76
C PHE A 148 12.40 18.51 -48.24
N TYR A 149 13.13 17.52 -47.71
CA TYR A 149 14.37 17.69 -46.92
C TYR A 149 14.87 16.30 -46.48
N GLU A 150 15.57 15.60 -47.37
CA GLU A 150 16.51 14.53 -46.96
C GLU A 150 17.84 15.21 -46.62
N ASN A 151 18.14 15.35 -45.32
CA ASN A 151 19.45 15.13 -44.69
C ASN A 151 19.53 15.75 -43.29
N GLY A 152 19.72 14.91 -42.27
CA GLY A 152 20.25 15.27 -40.94
C GLY A 152 19.21 15.49 -39.83
N ASN A 153 19.37 14.76 -38.71
CA ASN A 153 18.62 14.79 -37.44
C ASN A 153 17.21 14.16 -37.41
N GLN A 154 17.16 12.84 -37.18
CA GLN A 154 15.92 12.11 -36.85
C GLN A 154 15.30 12.52 -35.50
N ASP A 155 16.08 13.03 -34.53
CA ASP A 155 15.56 13.42 -33.20
C ASP A 155 14.78 14.75 -33.20
N ALA A 156 15.09 15.67 -34.13
CA ALA A 156 14.37 16.95 -34.24
C ALA A 156 13.00 16.81 -34.93
N VAL A 157 12.81 15.75 -35.73
CA VAL A 157 11.55 15.49 -36.46
C VAL A 157 10.47 14.91 -35.53
N GLY A 158 10.86 14.07 -34.56
CA GLY A 158 9.95 13.54 -33.54
C GLY A 158 9.47 14.61 -32.55
N PHE A 159 10.34 15.57 -32.23
CA PHE A 159 10.07 16.69 -31.32
C PHE A 159 8.86 17.53 -31.76
N ASP A 160 8.83 17.97 -33.02
CA ASP A 160 7.78 18.86 -33.51
C ASP A 160 6.45 18.13 -33.76
N ALA A 161 6.51 16.82 -34.05
CA ALA A 161 5.35 15.99 -34.32
C ALA A 161 4.41 15.87 -33.11
N HIS A 162 4.92 15.59 -31.91
CA HIS A 162 4.07 15.40 -30.72
C HIS A 162 3.34 16.69 -30.30
N PHE A 163 4.03 17.83 -30.33
CA PHE A 163 3.43 19.11 -29.98
C PHE A 163 2.48 19.60 -31.05
N ARG A 164 2.81 19.40 -32.34
CA ARG A 164 1.95 19.77 -33.47
C ARG A 164 0.70 18.90 -33.52
N GLU A 165 0.82 17.58 -33.34
CA GLU A 165 -0.34 16.66 -33.27
C GLU A 165 -1.25 17.03 -32.09
N PHE A 166 -0.66 17.33 -30.93
CA PHE A 166 -1.39 17.76 -29.74
C PHE A 166 -2.07 19.13 -29.93
N ALA A 167 -1.36 20.12 -30.48
CA ALA A 167 -1.91 21.45 -30.76
C ALA A 167 -3.02 21.38 -31.81
N ASN A 168 -2.82 20.61 -32.89
CA ASN A 168 -3.85 20.34 -33.89
C ASN A 168 -5.08 19.65 -33.27
N PHE A 169 -4.88 18.77 -32.29
CA PHE A 169 -5.98 18.21 -31.53
C PHE A 169 -6.73 19.28 -30.74
N LEU A 170 -6.03 20.12 -29.98
CA LEU A 170 -6.64 21.21 -29.19
C LEU A 170 -7.38 22.25 -30.06
N ASP A 171 -6.79 22.64 -31.17
CA ASP A 171 -7.38 23.59 -32.11
C ASP A 171 -8.58 22.96 -32.85
N GLY A 172 -8.46 21.69 -33.22
CA GLY A 172 -9.56 20.90 -33.82
C GLY A 172 -10.75 20.69 -32.89
N VAL A 173 -10.62 20.94 -31.58
CA VAL A 173 -11.68 20.79 -30.58
C VAL A 173 -12.15 22.11 -29.95
N GLY A 174 -11.69 23.25 -30.49
CA GLY A 174 -12.16 24.57 -30.05
C GLY A 174 -11.66 25.00 -28.68
N LEU A 175 -10.53 24.47 -28.22
CA LEU A 175 -9.83 24.91 -27.00
C LEU A 175 -8.50 25.56 -27.41
N PRO A 176 -8.43 26.90 -27.59
CA PRO A 176 -7.23 27.57 -28.04
C PRO A 176 -6.02 27.16 -27.19
N ALA A 177 -4.98 26.71 -27.88
CA ALA A 177 -3.73 26.29 -27.29
C ALA A 177 -2.84 27.49 -26.86
N GLU A 178 -3.44 28.59 -26.39
CA GLU A 178 -2.74 29.86 -26.11
C GLU A 178 -1.63 29.74 -25.05
N TRP A 179 -1.70 28.73 -24.17
CA TRP A 179 -0.62 28.40 -23.22
C TRP A 179 0.21 27.18 -23.63
N SER A 180 -0.08 26.56 -24.77
CA SER A 180 0.69 25.43 -25.26
C SER A 180 2.12 25.89 -25.55
N PRO A 181 3.15 25.08 -25.25
CA PRO A 181 4.54 25.42 -25.50
C PRO A 181 4.91 25.67 -26.97
N TYR A 182 3.95 25.53 -27.88
CA TYR A 182 4.08 25.87 -29.29
C TYR A 182 4.06 27.39 -29.56
N PHE A 183 3.38 28.17 -28.70
CA PHE A 183 3.17 29.61 -28.92
C PHE A 183 4.06 30.53 -28.08
N HIS A 184 4.76 29.99 -27.07
CA HIS A 184 5.72 30.74 -26.25
C HIS A 184 7.04 29.98 -26.12
N GLY A 185 7.96 30.26 -27.03
CA GLY A 185 9.38 29.94 -26.91
C GLY A 185 10.22 31.23 -26.99
N PRO A 186 11.42 31.28 -26.39
CA PRO A 186 12.21 32.50 -26.27
C PRO A 186 12.80 33.06 -27.59
N ASP A 187 12.65 32.36 -28.72
CA ASP A 187 13.34 32.68 -29.98
C ASP A 187 12.44 33.21 -31.13
N ARG A 188 11.20 33.64 -30.85
CA ARG A 188 10.26 34.07 -31.91
C ARG A 188 9.97 35.57 -32.03
N ASP A 189 10.89 36.41 -31.57
CA ASP A 189 10.77 37.88 -31.70
C ASP A 189 11.25 38.46 -33.05
N ASN A 190 11.53 37.65 -34.08
CA ASN A 190 12.14 38.15 -35.33
C ASN A 190 11.57 37.58 -36.65
N GLU A 191 10.25 37.39 -36.75
CA GLU A 191 9.62 37.27 -38.08
C GLU A 191 8.55 38.34 -38.30
N VAL A 192 8.77 39.10 -39.37
CA VAL A 192 8.01 40.26 -39.83
C VAL A 192 6.54 39.87 -40.07
N ALA A 193 5.64 40.66 -39.49
CA ALA A 193 4.21 40.55 -39.67
C ALA A 193 3.82 40.76 -41.14
N ASP A 194 3.43 39.70 -41.83
CA ASP A 194 2.63 39.80 -43.06
C ASP A 194 1.15 39.82 -42.69
N SER A 195 0.57 41.01 -42.82
CA SER A 195 -0.83 41.30 -42.59
C SER A 195 -1.72 40.66 -43.65
N VAL A 196 -2.34 39.53 -43.33
CA VAL A 196 -3.55 39.05 -44.01
C VAL A 196 -4.70 39.07 -43.02
N ILE A 197 -5.68 39.92 -43.34
CA ILE A 197 -6.92 40.16 -42.60
C ILE A 197 -7.64 38.81 -42.38
N LYS A 198 -7.67 38.35 -41.14
CA LYS A 198 -8.56 37.28 -40.66
C LYS A 198 -9.38 37.91 -39.53
N GLU A 199 -10.67 38.03 -39.74
CA GLU A 199 -11.62 38.51 -38.74
C GLU A 199 -11.45 37.73 -37.44
N SER A 200 -11.00 38.43 -36.41
CA SER A 200 -10.98 37.99 -35.03
C SER A 200 -12.41 37.74 -34.57
N ARG A 201 -12.80 36.46 -34.48
CA ARG A 201 -13.92 36.05 -33.64
C ARG A 201 -13.44 36.10 -32.19
N GLU A 202 -13.58 37.26 -31.58
CA GLU A 202 -13.47 37.44 -30.13
C GLU A 202 -14.44 36.48 -29.43
N ALA A 203 -13.93 35.74 -28.45
CA ALA A 203 -14.77 35.03 -27.49
C ALA A 203 -15.66 36.06 -26.75
N PRO A 204 -16.96 35.81 -26.54
CA PRO A 204 -17.81 36.78 -25.87
C PRO A 204 -17.53 36.76 -24.36
N THR A 205 -16.55 37.54 -23.91
CA THR A 205 -16.48 38.05 -22.53
C THR A 205 -17.45 39.22 -22.40
N GLY A 206 -18.67 38.92 -21.93
CA GLY A 206 -19.70 39.92 -21.71
C GLY A 206 -20.63 39.54 -20.56
N ASN A 207 -20.20 39.75 -19.33
CA ASN A 207 -21.08 39.82 -18.17
C ASN A 207 -21.95 41.09 -18.27
N ARG A 208 -23.25 40.93 -18.51
CA ARG A 208 -24.29 41.89 -18.08
C ARG A 208 -25.29 41.16 -17.21
N ILE A 209 -25.04 41.17 -15.91
CA ILE A 209 -26.08 40.94 -14.90
C ILE A 209 -26.43 42.32 -14.34
N THR A 210 -27.48 42.95 -14.88
CA THR A 210 -28.40 43.80 -14.11
C THR A 210 -29.65 44.08 -14.94
N GLU A 211 -30.80 43.72 -14.34
CA GLU A 211 -32.15 44.26 -14.57
C GLU A 211 -32.67 44.34 -16.00
N ALA A 212 -33.29 43.25 -16.47
CA ALA A 212 -34.39 43.32 -17.43
C ALA A 212 -35.35 42.15 -17.17
N LEU A 213 -36.52 42.47 -16.60
CA LEU A 213 -37.70 41.61 -16.68
C LEU A 213 -37.99 41.30 -18.16
N PRO A 214 -38.10 40.04 -18.59
CA PRO A 214 -38.69 39.73 -19.88
C PRO A 214 -40.20 39.59 -19.70
N ASP A 215 -40.89 40.68 -19.96
CA ASP A 215 -42.32 40.72 -20.20
C ASP A 215 -42.58 40.31 -21.66
N THR A 216 -42.44 39.02 -21.96
CA THR A 216 -42.92 38.41 -23.21
C THR A 216 -43.35 36.97 -22.95
N ASN A 217 -44.67 36.78 -22.84
CA ASN A 217 -45.35 35.48 -22.83
C ASN A 217 -44.86 34.57 -23.98
N PRO A 218 -44.39 33.34 -23.70
CA PRO A 218 -44.57 32.21 -24.60
C PRO A 218 -45.83 31.45 -24.15
N ARG A 219 -47.01 32.05 -24.31
CA ARG A 219 -48.26 31.30 -24.25
C ARG A 219 -48.54 30.72 -25.63
N SER A 220 -47.97 29.54 -25.90
CA SER A 220 -48.59 28.41 -26.63
C SER A 220 -47.52 27.40 -27.06
N VAL A 221 -46.99 26.63 -26.11
CA VAL A 221 -46.41 25.31 -26.40
C VAL A 221 -47.09 24.35 -25.42
N ASP A 222 -47.66 23.27 -25.95
CA ASP A 222 -48.59 22.38 -25.26
C ASP A 222 -48.19 22.03 -23.82
N THR A 223 -49.16 22.14 -22.92
CA THR A 223 -49.00 21.89 -21.47
C THR A 223 -48.78 20.39 -21.15
N GLU A 224 -48.62 19.52 -22.16
CA GLU A 224 -48.56 18.06 -22.04
C GLU A 224 -47.15 17.44 -22.12
N SER A 225 -46.09 18.19 -22.48
CA SER A 225 -44.79 17.56 -22.85
C SER A 225 -43.65 17.66 -21.81
N GLN A 226 -43.93 17.42 -20.52
CA GLN A 226 -42.84 17.08 -19.59
C GLN A 226 -42.68 15.55 -19.51
N PRO A 227 -41.71 14.93 -20.23
CA PRO A 227 -41.62 13.47 -20.39
C PRO A 227 -41.38 12.71 -19.08
N TYR A 228 -40.87 13.38 -18.05
CA TYR A 228 -40.53 12.78 -16.76
C TYR A 228 -41.53 13.09 -15.64
N ARG A 229 -42.60 13.84 -15.95
CA ARG A 229 -43.60 14.23 -14.96
C ARG A 229 -44.40 13.02 -14.51
N VAL A 230 -44.39 12.75 -13.21
CA VAL A 230 -45.19 11.68 -12.62
C VAL A 230 -46.54 12.22 -12.18
N SER A 231 -47.63 11.56 -12.60
CA SER A 231 -48.99 11.87 -12.17
C SER A 231 -49.32 11.20 -10.83
N ASP A 232 -50.35 11.69 -10.13
CA ASP A 232 -50.79 11.08 -8.87
C ASP A 232 -51.30 9.65 -9.07
N GLU A 233 -51.94 9.39 -10.22
CA GLU A 233 -52.38 8.06 -10.64
C GLU A 233 -51.19 7.10 -10.88
N GLN A 234 -50.16 7.55 -11.60
CA GLN A 234 -48.95 6.74 -11.82
C GLN A 234 -48.25 6.42 -10.50
N ARG A 235 -48.09 7.41 -9.63
CA ARG A 235 -47.54 7.21 -8.29
C ARG A 235 -48.37 6.21 -7.48
N PHE A 236 -49.70 6.34 -7.51
CA PHE A 236 -50.60 5.45 -6.77
C PHE A 236 -50.43 4.00 -7.20
N ARG A 237 -50.40 3.73 -8.52
CA ARG A 237 -50.16 2.38 -9.06
C ARG A 237 -48.81 1.82 -8.65
N LEU A 238 -47.74 2.61 -8.77
CA LEU A 238 -46.40 2.18 -8.35
C LEU A 238 -46.37 1.86 -6.85
N ASN A 239 -46.99 2.69 -6.02
CA ASN A 239 -47.08 2.43 -4.59
C ASN A 239 -47.86 1.15 -4.30
N ALA A 240 -48.98 0.92 -4.99
CA ALA A 240 -49.78 -0.29 -4.83
C ALA A 240 -48.97 -1.56 -5.17
N SER A 241 -48.23 -1.55 -6.27
CA SER A 241 -47.33 -2.66 -6.64
C SER A 241 -46.22 -2.86 -5.60
N ILE A 242 -45.56 -1.78 -5.14
CA ILE A 242 -44.51 -1.84 -4.11
C ILE A 242 -45.04 -2.40 -2.77
N GLU A 243 -46.26 -2.07 -2.37
CA GLU A 243 -46.88 -2.62 -1.15
C GLU A 243 -47.09 -4.14 -1.22
N THR A 244 -47.15 -4.75 -2.42
CA THR A 244 -47.18 -6.22 -2.54
C THR A 244 -45.86 -6.89 -2.13
N PHE A 245 -44.75 -6.12 -2.05
CA PHE A 245 -43.42 -6.55 -1.62
C PHE A 245 -43.10 -6.16 -0.17
N ARG A 246 -44.09 -5.73 0.62
CA ARG A 246 -43.86 -5.18 1.97
C ARG A 246 -43.09 -6.11 2.90
N ASP A 247 -43.16 -7.41 2.66
CA ASP A 247 -42.52 -8.49 3.40
C ASP A 247 -40.99 -8.62 3.17
N VAL A 248 -40.44 -7.94 2.16
CA VAL A 248 -38.99 -7.92 1.87
C VAL A 248 -38.37 -6.52 1.99
N LEU A 249 -39.21 -5.50 2.23
CA LEU A 249 -38.79 -4.12 2.39
C LEU A 249 -38.53 -3.78 3.87
N ASP A 250 -37.73 -2.75 4.10
CA ASP A 250 -37.54 -2.17 5.43
C ASP A 250 -38.91 -1.70 6.00
N PRO A 251 -39.28 -2.08 7.24
CA PRO A 251 -40.52 -1.64 7.89
C PRO A 251 -40.70 -0.12 8.00
N ASP A 252 -39.65 0.68 7.87
CA ASP A 252 -39.72 2.14 7.86
C ASP A 252 -39.67 2.73 6.44
N PHE A 253 -39.61 1.89 5.40
CA PHE A 253 -39.64 2.34 4.01
C PHE A 253 -40.97 3.03 3.69
N LYS A 254 -40.86 4.23 3.09
CA LYS A 254 -41.99 5.02 2.61
C LYS A 254 -41.71 5.44 1.19
N PHE A 255 -42.66 5.16 0.30
CA PHE A 255 -42.53 5.54 -1.10
C PHE A 255 -42.55 7.08 -1.27
N PRO A 256 -41.70 7.66 -2.13
CA PRO A 256 -41.64 9.11 -2.32
C PRO A 256 -42.98 9.75 -2.72
N SER A 257 -43.09 11.05 -2.45
CA SER A 257 -44.21 11.85 -2.96
C SER A 257 -44.12 12.00 -4.48
N ARG A 258 -45.22 12.41 -5.12
CA ARG A 258 -45.26 12.63 -6.58
C ARG A 258 -44.22 13.65 -7.03
N HIS A 259 -44.07 14.73 -6.26
CA HIS A 259 -43.10 15.79 -6.53
C HIS A 259 -41.66 15.29 -6.39
N ALA A 260 -41.38 14.52 -5.33
CA ALA A 260 -40.06 13.92 -5.12
C ALA A 260 -39.73 12.95 -6.26
N LEU A 261 -40.65 12.07 -6.63
CA LEU A 261 -40.44 11.09 -7.70
C LEU A 261 -40.24 11.76 -9.06
N THR A 262 -41.04 12.79 -9.40
CA THR A 262 -40.85 13.59 -10.62
C THR A 262 -39.45 14.20 -10.65
N ARG A 263 -39.04 14.84 -9.55
CA ARG A 263 -37.72 15.46 -9.45
C ARG A 263 -36.59 14.41 -9.59
N TYR A 264 -36.71 13.25 -8.93
CA TYR A 264 -35.69 12.20 -9.03
C TYR A 264 -35.59 11.64 -10.46
N MET A 265 -36.72 11.40 -11.14
CA MET A 265 -36.69 10.96 -12.54
C MET A 265 -36.02 11.99 -13.44
N THR A 266 -36.40 13.26 -13.32
CA THR A 266 -35.78 14.36 -14.07
C THR A 266 -34.27 14.41 -13.82
N SER A 267 -33.84 14.42 -12.56
CA SER A 267 -32.42 14.48 -12.20
C SER A 267 -31.63 13.24 -12.63
N PHE A 268 -32.25 12.05 -12.70
CA PHE A 268 -31.61 10.87 -13.26
C PHE A 268 -31.33 11.03 -14.76
N PHE A 269 -32.33 11.49 -15.54
CA PHE A 269 -32.20 11.63 -16.99
C PHE A 269 -31.25 12.76 -17.39
N GLU A 270 -31.33 13.91 -16.72
CA GLU A 270 -30.43 15.05 -16.96
C GLU A 270 -29.00 14.76 -16.45
N GLY A 271 -28.90 14.00 -15.36
CA GLY A 271 -27.67 13.79 -14.62
C GLY A 271 -26.90 12.52 -14.98
N PHE A 272 -27.41 11.35 -14.65
CA PHE A 272 -26.66 10.09 -14.81
C PHE A 272 -26.75 9.54 -16.23
N HIS A 273 -27.96 9.55 -16.80
CA HIS A 273 -28.25 8.97 -18.11
C HIS A 273 -27.62 9.77 -19.26
N SER A 274 -27.47 11.09 -19.11
CA SER A 274 -26.75 11.93 -20.09
C SER A 274 -25.31 11.45 -20.32
N HIS A 275 -24.62 10.95 -19.30
CA HIS A 275 -23.31 10.32 -19.44
C HIS A 275 -23.35 8.84 -19.83
N MET A 276 -24.50 8.17 -19.66
CA MET A 276 -24.68 6.73 -19.82
C MET A 276 -26.06 6.43 -20.46
N PRO A 277 -26.24 6.66 -21.77
CA PRO A 277 -27.56 6.59 -22.39
C PRO A 277 -27.95 5.14 -22.73
N PHE A 278 -28.71 4.48 -21.86
CA PHE A 278 -29.21 3.10 -22.04
C PHE A 278 -30.74 2.96 -22.09
N ILE A 279 -31.45 4.08 -22.07
CA ILE A 279 -32.93 4.18 -22.15
C ILE A 279 -33.27 5.21 -23.23
N HIS A 280 -34.19 4.87 -24.14
CA HIS A 280 -34.63 5.79 -25.18
C HIS A 280 -35.61 6.82 -24.60
N THR A 281 -35.13 8.04 -24.37
CA THR A 281 -35.89 9.12 -23.73
C THR A 281 -37.22 9.45 -24.43
N PRO A 282 -37.29 9.58 -25.77
CA PRO A 282 -38.55 9.94 -26.43
C PRO A 282 -39.69 8.93 -26.26
N THR A 283 -39.37 7.66 -25.98
CA THR A 283 -40.38 6.61 -25.73
C THR A 283 -40.48 6.21 -24.27
N TRP A 284 -39.84 6.94 -23.36
CA TRP A 284 -39.87 6.63 -21.93
C TRP A 284 -41.28 6.81 -21.35
N ARG A 285 -41.75 5.79 -20.63
CA ARG A 285 -43.00 5.84 -19.88
C ARG A 285 -42.84 5.10 -18.57
N ILE A 286 -42.96 5.81 -17.45
CA ILE A 286 -42.74 5.23 -16.12
C ILE A 286 -43.62 4.01 -15.82
N SER A 287 -44.82 3.92 -16.42
CA SER A 287 -45.75 2.80 -16.21
C SER A 287 -45.42 1.54 -17.01
N GLU A 288 -44.48 1.61 -17.96
CA GLU A 288 -44.09 0.48 -18.83
C GLU A 288 -42.80 -0.22 -18.32
N HIS A 289 -42.32 0.15 -17.13
CA HIS A 289 -41.07 -0.33 -16.55
C HIS A 289 -41.27 -0.97 -15.17
N SER A 290 -40.45 -1.96 -14.86
CA SER A 290 -40.45 -2.64 -13.56
C SER A 290 -40.13 -1.73 -12.37
N VAL A 291 -40.72 -2.04 -11.21
CA VAL A 291 -40.59 -1.24 -9.98
C VAL A 291 -39.15 -1.17 -9.48
N GLU A 292 -38.38 -2.25 -9.59
CA GLU A 292 -36.98 -2.31 -9.20
C GLU A 292 -36.10 -1.38 -10.05
N LEU A 293 -36.39 -1.26 -11.36
CA LEU A 293 -35.72 -0.30 -12.24
C LEU A 293 -36.07 1.12 -11.81
N ILE A 294 -37.36 1.43 -11.62
CA ILE A 294 -37.82 2.77 -11.22
C ILE A 294 -37.20 3.19 -9.88
N LEU A 295 -37.14 2.28 -8.90
CA LEU A 295 -36.49 2.53 -7.61
C LEU A 295 -34.98 2.76 -7.76
N GLY A 296 -34.30 2.00 -8.63
CA GLY A 296 -32.88 2.21 -8.95
C GLY A 296 -32.63 3.56 -9.63
N LEU A 297 -33.45 3.94 -10.61
CA LEU A 297 -33.39 5.27 -11.25
C LEU A 297 -33.64 6.37 -10.23
N ALA A 298 -34.63 6.20 -9.36
CA ALA A 298 -34.99 7.15 -8.32
C ALA A 298 -33.90 7.29 -7.26
N ALA A 299 -33.20 6.20 -6.92
CA ALA A 299 -32.06 6.23 -5.99
C ALA A 299 -30.96 7.13 -6.54
N VAL A 300 -30.54 6.92 -7.79
CA VAL A 300 -29.55 7.78 -8.45
C VAL A 300 -30.09 9.21 -8.57
N GLY A 301 -31.33 9.40 -9.00
CA GLY A 301 -31.96 10.72 -9.09
C GLY A 301 -31.98 11.50 -7.77
N ALA A 302 -32.31 10.83 -6.66
CA ALA A 302 -32.28 11.40 -5.32
C ALA A 302 -30.85 11.80 -4.89
N GLN A 303 -29.81 11.08 -5.33
CA GLN A 303 -28.42 11.48 -5.12
C GLN A 303 -28.10 12.79 -5.83
N TYR A 304 -28.52 12.95 -7.09
CA TYR A 304 -28.38 14.19 -7.84
C TYR A 304 -29.20 15.36 -7.26
N CYS A 305 -30.21 15.04 -6.44
CA CYS A 305 -30.97 16.03 -5.66
C CYS A 305 -30.38 16.34 -4.28
N PHE A 306 -29.22 15.76 -3.93
CA PHE A 306 -28.59 15.87 -2.61
C PHE A 306 -29.43 15.27 -1.46
N GLU A 307 -30.33 14.33 -1.77
CA GLU A 307 -31.23 13.68 -0.82
C GLU A 307 -30.70 12.28 -0.43
N HIS A 308 -29.47 12.23 0.08
CA HIS A 308 -28.72 10.97 0.33
C HIS A 308 -29.49 9.92 1.14
N ARG A 309 -30.22 10.34 2.19
CA ARG A 309 -31.02 9.40 3.01
C ARG A 309 -32.12 8.72 2.19
N MET A 310 -32.75 9.45 1.27
CA MET A 310 -33.78 8.86 0.42
C MET A 310 -33.16 7.99 -0.67
N SER A 311 -32.04 8.42 -1.24
CA SER A 311 -31.26 7.64 -2.21
C SER A 311 -30.92 6.24 -1.68
N GLU A 312 -30.38 6.15 -0.46
CA GLU A 312 -30.03 4.88 0.18
C GLU A 312 -31.25 3.99 0.43
N ARG A 313 -32.38 4.57 0.86
CA ARG A 313 -33.65 3.83 1.08
C ARG A 313 -34.21 3.26 -0.22
N LEU A 314 -34.18 4.04 -1.29
CA LEU A 314 -34.63 3.62 -2.62
C LEU A 314 -33.71 2.54 -3.18
N PHE A 315 -32.40 2.65 -2.95
CA PHE A 315 -31.43 1.61 -3.33
C PHE A 315 -31.74 0.27 -2.64
N HIS A 316 -31.91 0.26 -1.32
CA HIS A 316 -32.20 -0.97 -0.58
C HIS A 316 -33.54 -1.59 -1.01
N ALA A 317 -34.59 -0.78 -1.20
CA ALA A 317 -35.88 -1.26 -1.69
C ALA A 317 -35.79 -1.83 -3.11
N GLY A 318 -35.13 -1.11 -4.03
CA GLY A 318 -34.95 -1.56 -5.41
C GLY A 318 -34.12 -2.84 -5.49
N LYS A 319 -33.04 -2.94 -4.71
CA LYS A 319 -32.22 -4.15 -4.61
C LYS A 319 -33.00 -5.35 -4.06
N ALA A 320 -33.79 -5.16 -2.99
CA ALA A 320 -34.57 -6.24 -2.41
C ALA A 320 -35.58 -6.82 -3.42
N ILE A 321 -36.34 -5.96 -4.11
CA ILE A 321 -37.30 -6.40 -5.12
C ILE A 321 -36.60 -7.03 -6.34
N LEU A 322 -35.46 -6.48 -6.77
CA LEU A 322 -34.65 -7.07 -7.85
C LEU A 322 -34.19 -8.50 -7.53
N LEU A 323 -33.72 -8.74 -6.31
CA LEU A 323 -33.29 -10.08 -5.90
C LEU A 323 -34.47 -11.06 -5.84
N GLU A 324 -35.63 -10.62 -5.36
CA GLU A 324 -36.86 -11.42 -5.41
C GLU A 324 -37.30 -11.72 -6.85
N ARG A 325 -37.20 -10.75 -7.77
CA ARG A 325 -37.46 -10.94 -9.20
C ARG A 325 -36.56 -12.01 -9.79
N LEU A 326 -35.26 -11.94 -9.52
CA LEU A 326 -34.28 -12.89 -10.04
C LEU A 326 -34.50 -14.32 -9.53
N VAL A 327 -34.99 -14.46 -8.30
CA VAL A 327 -35.39 -15.76 -7.74
C VAL A 327 -36.69 -16.26 -8.38
N HIS A 328 -37.67 -15.38 -8.59
CA HIS A 328 -38.95 -15.72 -9.21
C HIS A 328 -38.81 -16.12 -10.69
N GLU A 329 -38.05 -15.33 -11.46
CA GLU A 329 -37.80 -15.54 -12.88
C GLU A 329 -36.54 -16.37 -13.11
N SER A 330 -36.20 -17.28 -12.19
CA SER A 330 -34.95 -18.04 -12.27
C SER A 330 -34.84 -18.88 -13.53
N ASP A 331 -35.95 -19.24 -14.19
CA ASP A 331 -35.94 -19.99 -15.46
C ASP A 331 -35.56 -19.13 -16.67
N LYS A 332 -35.68 -17.79 -16.55
CA LYS A 332 -35.26 -16.83 -17.59
C LYS A 332 -33.75 -16.54 -17.53
N PHE A 333 -33.08 -17.00 -16.48
CA PHE A 333 -31.65 -16.85 -16.25
C PHE A 333 -31.04 -18.25 -16.09
N GLY A 334 -29.82 -18.51 -16.54
CA GLY A 334 -29.25 -19.86 -16.41
C GLY A 334 -29.11 -20.36 -14.97
N PRO A 335 -28.90 -21.68 -14.77
CA PRO A 335 -28.85 -22.33 -13.46
C PRO A 335 -27.75 -21.77 -12.54
N ARG A 336 -26.71 -21.15 -13.12
CA ARG A 336 -25.66 -20.47 -12.36
C ARG A 336 -26.22 -19.30 -11.55
N THR A 337 -27.15 -18.53 -12.14
CA THR A 337 -27.73 -17.34 -11.50
C THR A 337 -28.63 -17.75 -10.35
N GLY A 338 -29.49 -18.75 -10.57
CA GLY A 338 -30.32 -19.34 -9.51
C GLY A 338 -29.48 -19.91 -8.35
N SER A 339 -28.39 -20.63 -8.64
CA SER A 339 -27.50 -21.19 -7.61
C SER A 339 -26.82 -20.11 -6.74
N SER A 340 -26.27 -19.07 -7.39
CA SER A 340 -25.63 -17.94 -6.70
C SER A 340 -26.58 -17.22 -5.74
N LEU A 341 -27.81 -16.97 -6.18
CA LEU A 341 -28.84 -16.31 -5.37
C LEU A 341 -29.29 -17.17 -4.17
N ASN A 342 -29.34 -18.49 -4.34
CA ASN A 342 -29.67 -19.42 -3.24
C ASN A 342 -28.58 -19.46 -2.17
N LEU A 343 -27.30 -19.30 -2.54
CA LEU A 343 -26.17 -19.31 -1.60
C LEU A 343 -26.10 -18.03 -0.75
N HIS A 344 -26.43 -16.88 -1.32
CA HIS A 344 -26.38 -15.58 -0.65
C HIS A 344 -27.64 -15.23 0.17
N SER A 345 -28.69 -16.06 0.09
CA SER A 345 -29.93 -15.84 0.85
C SER A 345 -29.80 -16.38 2.29
N LEU A 346 -29.64 -15.47 3.26
CA LEU A 346 -29.80 -15.76 4.69
C LEU A 346 -31.30 -15.98 5.01
N SER A 347 -31.83 -17.17 4.75
CA SER A 347 -32.78 -17.90 5.61
C SER A 347 -33.52 -19.01 4.83
N PRO A 348 -33.16 -20.29 5.03
CA PRO A 348 -33.97 -21.42 4.56
C PRO A 348 -35.27 -21.61 5.37
N GLN A 349 -35.44 -20.90 6.50
CA GLN A 349 -36.49 -21.20 7.50
C GLN A 349 -37.85 -20.52 7.24
N HIS A 350 -38.01 -19.77 6.14
CA HIS A 350 -39.29 -19.13 5.77
C HIS A 350 -39.85 -19.57 4.41
N ARG A 351 -39.29 -20.62 3.78
CA ARG A 351 -39.86 -21.20 2.56
C ARG A 351 -41.11 -22.05 2.81
N GLY A 352 -41.31 -22.55 4.02
CA GLY A 352 -42.54 -23.24 4.40
C GLY A 352 -43.60 -22.24 4.86
N SER A 353 -44.66 -22.06 4.09
CA SER A 353 -45.83 -21.23 4.43
C SER A 353 -45.74 -19.72 4.17
N ARG A 354 -45.10 -19.27 3.08
CA ARG A 354 -45.55 -18.01 2.44
C ARG A 354 -46.58 -18.39 1.40
N ASP A 355 -47.87 -18.27 1.75
CA ASP A 355 -48.92 -18.16 0.75
C ASP A 355 -48.43 -17.17 -0.30
N ALA A 356 -48.38 -17.62 -1.55
CA ALA A 356 -48.11 -16.77 -2.70
C ALA A 356 -49.22 -15.72 -2.78
N ARG A 357 -49.09 -14.64 -2.01
CA ARG A 357 -49.80 -13.40 -2.30
C ARG A 357 -49.45 -13.09 -3.76
N GLU A 358 -50.46 -12.93 -4.59
CA GLU A 358 -50.30 -12.44 -5.97
C GLU A 358 -49.54 -11.12 -5.91
N ARG A 359 -48.21 -11.19 -6.02
CA ARG A 359 -47.35 -10.01 -6.13
C ARG A 359 -47.63 -9.42 -7.49
N ASP A 360 -47.88 -8.12 -7.54
CA ASP A 360 -48.07 -7.43 -8.81
C ASP A 360 -46.71 -7.17 -9.45
N TRP A 361 -46.28 -8.16 -10.21
CA TRP A 361 -44.99 -8.20 -10.89
C TRP A 361 -44.93 -7.27 -12.11
N GLY A 362 -46.08 -6.83 -12.64
CA GLY A 362 -46.16 -6.01 -13.85
C GLY A 362 -45.65 -6.67 -15.14
N SER A 363 -45.66 -5.91 -16.24
CA SER A 363 -44.99 -6.30 -17.49
C SER A 363 -43.48 -6.15 -17.32
N TRP A 364 -42.71 -7.15 -17.74
CA TRP A 364 -41.26 -7.18 -17.56
C TRP A 364 -40.55 -7.90 -18.70
N GLU A 365 -39.35 -7.44 -19.03
CA GLU A 365 -38.41 -8.12 -19.93
C GLU A 365 -37.07 -8.35 -19.22
N PRO A 366 -36.33 -9.43 -19.51
CA PRO A 366 -35.07 -9.73 -18.83
C PRO A 366 -34.03 -8.60 -18.89
N ILE A 367 -34.03 -7.81 -19.98
CA ILE A 367 -33.14 -6.65 -20.12
C ILE A 367 -33.42 -5.54 -19.08
N GLU A 368 -34.62 -5.46 -18.50
CA GLU A 368 -34.90 -4.51 -17.43
C GLU A 368 -34.08 -4.79 -16.17
N THR A 369 -33.79 -6.07 -15.90
CA THR A 369 -32.89 -6.49 -14.81
C THR A 369 -31.50 -5.90 -15.00
N VAL A 370 -30.97 -5.93 -16.23
CA VAL A 370 -29.68 -5.31 -16.56
C VAL A 370 -29.73 -3.80 -16.31
N ARG A 371 -30.81 -3.11 -16.72
CA ARG A 371 -30.98 -1.66 -16.49
C ARG A 371 -31.07 -1.32 -15.00
N ALA A 372 -31.81 -2.12 -14.22
CA ALA A 372 -31.94 -1.95 -12.78
C ALA A 372 -30.59 -2.16 -12.08
N LEU A 373 -29.85 -3.20 -12.46
CA LEU A 373 -28.49 -3.46 -11.97
C LEU A 373 -27.52 -2.34 -12.30
N ILE A 374 -27.54 -1.79 -13.53
CA ILE A 374 -26.72 -0.61 -13.89
C ILE A 374 -27.03 0.57 -12.97
N ALA A 375 -28.31 0.87 -12.72
CA ALA A 375 -28.70 2.00 -11.88
C ALA A 375 -28.33 1.81 -10.40
N LEU A 376 -28.64 0.64 -9.83
CA LEU A 376 -28.31 0.31 -8.43
C LEU A 376 -26.80 0.27 -8.21
N MET A 377 -26.05 -0.37 -9.12
CA MET A 377 -24.59 -0.34 -9.09
C MET A 377 -24.08 1.10 -9.26
N GLY A 378 -24.70 1.88 -10.15
CA GLY A 378 -24.41 3.29 -10.41
C GLY A 378 -24.40 4.15 -9.15
N TYR A 379 -25.40 3.95 -8.29
CA TYR A 379 -25.45 4.57 -6.98
C TYR A 379 -24.38 4.02 -6.03
N ALA A 380 -24.40 2.71 -5.75
CA ALA A 380 -23.58 2.10 -4.71
C ALA A 380 -22.06 2.26 -4.93
N THR A 381 -21.63 2.30 -6.19
CA THR A 381 -20.21 2.39 -6.58
C THR A 381 -19.51 3.58 -5.93
N TRP A 382 -20.17 4.72 -5.79
CA TRP A 382 -19.53 5.98 -5.37
C TRP A 382 -19.87 6.36 -3.93
N GLU A 383 -20.62 5.54 -3.21
CA GLU A 383 -21.03 5.86 -1.85
C GLU A 383 -19.87 5.73 -0.86
N PRO A 384 -19.77 6.63 0.14
CA PRO A 384 -18.65 6.63 1.09
C PRO A 384 -18.70 5.47 2.09
N LYS A 385 -19.88 4.86 2.32
CA LYS A 385 -20.06 3.76 3.26
C LYS A 385 -19.45 2.47 2.72
N MET A 386 -18.59 1.82 3.51
CA MET A 386 -17.96 0.54 3.16
C MET A 386 -18.97 -0.55 2.78
N SER A 387 -20.10 -0.63 3.47
CA SER A 387 -21.16 -1.59 3.14
C SER A 387 -21.69 -1.40 1.73
N LEU A 388 -21.90 -0.16 1.28
CA LEU A 388 -22.38 0.13 -0.08
C LEU A 388 -21.31 -0.16 -1.14
N VAL A 389 -20.03 0.00 -0.82
CA VAL A 389 -18.93 -0.43 -1.72
C VAL A 389 -18.94 -1.95 -1.91
N GLN A 390 -19.13 -2.73 -0.84
CA GLN A 390 -19.28 -4.19 -0.92
C GLN A 390 -20.50 -4.58 -1.77
N GLU A 391 -21.60 -3.86 -1.61
CA GLU A 391 -22.80 -4.05 -2.42
C GLU A 391 -22.55 -3.74 -3.91
N ALA A 392 -21.76 -2.71 -4.21
CA ALA A 392 -21.39 -2.39 -5.59
C ALA A 392 -20.65 -3.55 -6.27
N PHE A 393 -19.72 -4.21 -5.58
CA PHE A 393 -19.02 -5.40 -6.10
C PHE A 393 -19.93 -6.61 -6.25
N ALA A 394 -20.86 -6.84 -5.30
CA ALA A 394 -21.85 -7.90 -5.43
C ALA A 394 -22.77 -7.68 -6.65
N LEU A 395 -23.23 -6.45 -6.85
CA LEU A 395 -24.04 -6.07 -8.01
C LEU A 395 -23.24 -6.17 -9.32
N GLN A 396 -21.96 -5.85 -9.32
CA GLN A 396 -21.07 -6.02 -10.48
C GLN A 396 -20.96 -7.49 -10.91
N ALA A 397 -20.71 -8.38 -9.96
CA ALA A 397 -20.62 -9.82 -10.22
C ALA A 397 -21.95 -10.36 -10.76
N LEU A 398 -23.07 -9.96 -10.14
CA LEU A 398 -24.41 -10.34 -10.57
C LEU A 398 -24.75 -9.81 -11.98
N LEU A 399 -24.39 -8.56 -12.29
CA LEU A 399 -24.57 -7.95 -13.60
C LEU A 399 -23.79 -8.68 -14.69
N ALA A 400 -22.51 -8.98 -14.45
CA ALA A 400 -21.70 -9.75 -15.38
C ALA A 400 -22.30 -11.15 -15.64
N GLN A 401 -22.80 -11.78 -14.60
CA GLN A 401 -23.46 -13.08 -14.70
C GLN A 401 -24.75 -13.01 -15.53
N VAL A 402 -25.66 -12.08 -15.20
CA VAL A 402 -26.91 -11.88 -15.94
C VAL A 402 -26.63 -11.57 -17.42
N LEU A 403 -25.62 -10.75 -17.72
CA LEU A 403 -25.26 -10.43 -19.12
C LEU A 403 -24.79 -11.63 -19.92
N ARG A 404 -24.01 -12.53 -19.30
CA ARG A 404 -23.57 -13.77 -19.97
C ARG A 404 -24.73 -14.70 -20.28
N GLU A 405 -25.69 -14.81 -19.36
CA GLU A 405 -26.90 -15.61 -19.57
C GLU A 405 -27.82 -15.03 -20.66
N LEU A 406 -27.93 -13.70 -20.72
CA LEU A 406 -28.69 -13.00 -21.78
C LEU A 406 -27.93 -12.92 -23.13
N GLY A 407 -26.69 -13.39 -23.17
CA GLY A 407 -25.80 -13.32 -24.32
C GLY A 407 -25.26 -11.91 -24.60
N LEU A 408 -24.02 -11.85 -25.11
CA LEU A 408 -23.36 -10.61 -25.51
C LEU A 408 -23.12 -10.53 -27.02
N HIS A 409 -23.88 -11.29 -27.81
CA HIS A 409 -23.78 -11.31 -29.26
C HIS A 409 -25.09 -10.79 -29.87
N GLU A 410 -24.98 -10.10 -30.99
CA GLU A 410 -26.12 -9.87 -31.87
C GLU A 410 -26.25 -11.05 -32.82
N GLU A 411 -27.40 -11.71 -32.83
CA GLU A 411 -27.75 -12.58 -33.94
C GLU A 411 -28.13 -11.68 -35.12
N ASP A 412 -27.58 -11.96 -36.31
CA ASP A 412 -28.13 -11.41 -37.55
C ASP A 412 -29.50 -12.05 -37.75
N GLY A 413 -30.50 -11.51 -37.04
CA GLY A 413 -31.86 -11.98 -37.14
C GLY A 413 -32.30 -11.88 -38.60
N PRO A 414 -33.11 -12.84 -39.11
CA PRO A 414 -33.70 -12.72 -40.44
C PRO A 414 -34.37 -11.36 -40.47
N GLY A 415 -33.87 -10.46 -41.33
CA GLY A 415 -34.35 -9.09 -41.42
C GLY A 415 -35.87 -9.16 -41.44
N VAL A 416 -36.50 -8.64 -40.38
CA VAL A 416 -37.96 -8.67 -40.21
C VAL A 416 -38.56 -8.42 -41.57
N ALA A 417 -39.26 -9.41 -42.13
CA ALA A 417 -39.72 -9.41 -43.52
C ALA A 417 -40.21 -8.01 -43.88
N ALA A 418 -39.37 -7.25 -44.57
CA ALA A 418 -39.45 -5.78 -44.62
C ALA A 418 -40.72 -5.30 -45.34
N GLU A 419 -41.44 -6.23 -45.94
CA GLU A 419 -42.59 -6.00 -46.81
C GLU A 419 -43.93 -5.89 -46.08
N GLN A 420 -44.02 -6.16 -44.76
CA GLN A 420 -45.32 -6.20 -44.03
C GLN A 420 -45.45 -5.33 -42.77
N THR A 421 -44.43 -4.56 -42.36
CA THR A 421 -44.47 -3.78 -41.11
C THR A 421 -44.63 -2.28 -41.36
N THR A 422 -45.53 -1.61 -40.62
CA THR A 422 -45.67 -0.14 -40.70
C THR A 422 -44.37 0.55 -40.23
N PRO A 423 -44.05 1.76 -40.75
CA PRO A 423 -42.90 2.56 -40.29
C PRO A 423 -42.81 2.71 -38.77
N GLN A 424 -43.96 2.91 -38.11
CA GLN A 424 -44.05 3.07 -36.67
C GLN A 424 -43.70 1.77 -35.92
N ALA A 425 -44.22 0.63 -36.35
CA ALA A 425 -43.92 -0.66 -35.74
C ALA A 425 -42.44 -1.04 -35.94
N ALA A 426 -41.89 -0.79 -37.13
CA ALA A 426 -40.48 -1.00 -37.43
C ALA A 426 -39.57 -0.14 -36.53
N TRP A 427 -39.93 1.13 -36.31
CA TRP A 427 -39.20 2.02 -35.41
C TRP A 427 -39.21 1.52 -33.95
N HIS A 428 -40.35 1.06 -33.43
CA HIS A 428 -40.43 0.52 -32.07
C HIS A 428 -39.60 -0.77 -31.88
N VAL A 429 -39.60 -1.66 -32.87
CA VAL A 429 -38.75 -2.86 -32.85
C VAL A 429 -37.27 -2.46 -32.85
N TRP A 430 -36.88 -1.52 -33.71
CA TRP A 430 -35.52 -1.00 -33.76
C TRP A 430 -35.10 -0.32 -32.45
N ILE A 431 -35.95 0.53 -31.86
CA ILE A 431 -35.67 1.18 -30.56
C ILE A 431 -35.42 0.11 -29.50
N ARG A 432 -36.22 -0.96 -29.45
CA ARG A 432 -36.02 -2.05 -28.49
C ARG A 432 -34.66 -2.70 -28.68
N GLN A 433 -34.27 -3.01 -29.92
CA GLN A 433 -32.97 -3.60 -30.24
C GLN A 433 -31.80 -2.67 -29.88
N GLU A 434 -31.84 -1.40 -30.28
CA GLU A 434 -30.81 -0.40 -29.95
C GLU A 434 -30.74 -0.15 -28.44
N SER A 435 -31.88 -0.12 -27.74
CA SER A 435 -31.93 0.03 -26.28
C SER A 435 -31.33 -1.17 -25.54
N VAL A 436 -31.46 -2.39 -26.09
CA VAL A 436 -30.81 -3.59 -25.56
C VAL A 436 -29.30 -3.52 -25.79
N ARG A 437 -28.87 -3.17 -27.01
CA ARG A 437 -27.46 -2.98 -27.39
C ARG A 437 -26.78 -1.97 -26.46
N ARG A 438 -27.36 -0.79 -26.31
CA ARG A 438 -26.85 0.28 -25.42
C ARG A 438 -26.78 -0.18 -23.97
N ALA A 439 -27.81 -0.83 -23.43
CA ALA A 439 -27.77 -1.33 -22.05
C ALA A 439 -26.61 -2.32 -21.81
N LYS A 440 -26.36 -3.25 -22.74
CA LYS A 440 -25.24 -4.20 -22.64
C LYS A 440 -23.87 -3.51 -22.74
N LEU A 441 -23.70 -2.56 -23.67
CA LEU A 441 -22.45 -1.80 -23.84
C LEU A 441 -22.17 -0.84 -22.67
N ILE A 442 -23.20 -0.19 -22.14
CA ILE A 442 -23.09 0.64 -20.93
C ILE A 442 -22.74 -0.22 -19.72
N ALA A 443 -23.34 -1.40 -19.57
CA ALA A 443 -22.95 -2.31 -18.50
C ALA A 443 -21.47 -2.73 -18.61
N PHE A 444 -21.00 -3.08 -19.81
CA PHE A 444 -19.58 -3.37 -20.07
C PHE A 444 -18.67 -2.20 -19.65
N SER A 445 -18.92 -0.99 -20.15
CA SER A 445 -18.10 0.19 -19.84
C SER A 445 -18.16 0.58 -18.36
N PHE A 446 -19.32 0.45 -17.71
CA PHE A 446 -19.47 0.81 -16.31
C PHE A 446 -18.83 -0.24 -15.37
N MET A 447 -18.91 -1.54 -15.68
CA MET A 447 -18.11 -2.55 -14.98
C MET A 447 -16.60 -2.34 -15.17
N HIS A 448 -16.16 -1.95 -16.36
CA HIS A 448 -14.76 -1.59 -16.58
C HIS A 448 -14.35 -0.33 -15.79
N THR A 449 -15.29 0.58 -15.50
CA THR A 449 -15.03 1.73 -14.62
C THR A 449 -14.64 1.30 -13.20
N HIS A 450 -15.13 0.16 -12.70
CA HIS A 450 -14.63 -0.42 -11.44
C HIS A 450 -13.19 -0.89 -11.54
N SER A 451 -12.78 -1.50 -12.66
CA SER A 451 -11.38 -1.84 -12.90
C SER A 451 -10.49 -0.60 -12.91
N ILE A 452 -10.98 0.48 -13.52
CA ILE A 452 -10.32 1.79 -13.53
C ILE A 452 -10.19 2.33 -12.09
N ALA A 453 -11.26 2.36 -11.30
CA ALA A 453 -11.24 2.95 -9.96
C ALA A 453 -10.50 2.08 -8.92
N TYR A 454 -10.85 0.80 -8.84
CA TYR A 454 -10.52 -0.10 -7.72
C TYR A 454 -9.50 -1.18 -8.05
N ASN A 455 -8.88 -1.11 -9.23
CA ASN A 455 -7.87 -2.09 -9.66
C ASN A 455 -8.39 -3.53 -9.69
N VAL A 456 -9.70 -3.73 -9.88
CA VAL A 456 -10.30 -5.05 -10.02
C VAL A 456 -10.14 -5.54 -11.45
N TYR A 457 -9.71 -6.80 -11.61
CA TYR A 457 -9.54 -7.38 -12.94
C TYR A 457 -10.85 -7.28 -13.76
N PRO A 458 -10.79 -6.92 -15.06
CA PRO A 458 -11.98 -6.76 -15.88
C PRO A 458 -12.90 -7.99 -15.87
N VAL A 459 -14.10 -7.85 -15.29
CA VAL A 459 -15.03 -8.96 -15.09
C VAL A 459 -15.66 -9.43 -16.41
N LEU A 460 -15.91 -8.52 -17.36
CA LEU A 460 -16.24 -8.82 -18.75
C LEU A 460 -15.08 -8.40 -19.66
N ARG A 461 -14.61 -9.33 -20.49
CA ARG A 461 -13.53 -9.07 -21.43
C ARG A 461 -14.05 -8.54 -22.76
N SER A 462 -13.26 -7.72 -23.45
CA SER A 462 -13.61 -7.17 -24.77
C SER A 462 -13.95 -8.26 -25.81
N ASN A 463 -13.31 -9.43 -25.72
CA ASN A 463 -13.58 -10.57 -26.62
C ASN A 463 -14.92 -11.28 -26.35
N GLU A 464 -15.58 -11.02 -25.21
CA GLU A 464 -16.92 -11.54 -24.91
C GLU A 464 -18.02 -10.66 -25.54
N VAL A 465 -17.70 -9.44 -26.00
CA VAL A 465 -18.69 -8.44 -26.47
C VAL A 465 -18.82 -8.47 -28.00
N GLY A 466 -19.69 -9.32 -28.53
CA GLY A 466 -20.02 -9.43 -29.95
C GLY A 466 -21.17 -8.52 -30.39
N LEU A 467 -21.17 -7.25 -29.96
CA LEU A 467 -22.21 -6.26 -30.25
C LEU A 467 -21.72 -5.21 -31.25
N ARG A 468 -22.63 -4.62 -32.03
CA ARG A 468 -22.33 -3.45 -32.87
C ARG A 468 -22.13 -2.21 -32.01
N LEU A 469 -21.30 -1.29 -32.49
CA LEU A 469 -21.18 0.03 -31.88
C LEU A 469 -22.53 0.79 -32.00
N PRO A 470 -22.84 1.70 -31.07
CA PRO A 470 -24.13 2.39 -31.04
C PRO A 470 -24.37 3.28 -32.26
N CYS A 471 -25.63 3.39 -32.66
CA CYS A 471 -26.06 4.22 -33.78
C CYS A 471 -25.78 5.72 -33.56
N SER A 472 -25.99 6.52 -34.62
CA SER A 472 -25.86 7.98 -34.57
C SER A 472 -26.78 8.60 -33.51
N THR A 473 -26.40 9.77 -33.01
CA THR A 473 -27.21 10.47 -32.01
C THR A 473 -28.53 10.94 -32.61
N GLY A 474 -28.55 11.32 -33.89
CA GLY A 474 -29.77 11.65 -34.64
C GLY A 474 -30.77 10.48 -34.69
N GLU A 475 -30.30 9.26 -34.99
CA GLU A 475 -31.16 8.07 -34.96
C GLU A 475 -31.71 7.81 -33.55
N TRP A 476 -30.87 7.94 -32.51
CA TRP A 476 -31.24 7.63 -31.13
C TRP A 476 -32.13 8.69 -30.47
N LYS A 477 -32.07 9.96 -30.88
CA LYS A 477 -32.89 11.04 -30.30
C LYS A 477 -34.18 11.31 -31.07
N SER A 478 -34.40 10.61 -32.18
CA SER A 478 -35.60 10.77 -33.00
C SER A 478 -36.87 10.62 -32.16
N GLN A 479 -37.82 11.55 -32.31
CA GLN A 479 -39.09 11.53 -31.56
C GLN A 479 -40.21 10.81 -32.30
N THR A 480 -40.03 10.56 -33.60
CA THR A 480 -41.02 9.90 -34.45
C THR A 480 -40.34 8.95 -35.44
N ALA A 481 -41.10 7.97 -35.94
CA ALA A 481 -40.59 7.04 -36.95
C ALA A 481 -40.12 7.74 -38.24
N CYS A 482 -40.73 8.88 -38.59
CA CYS A 482 -40.34 9.67 -39.77
C CYS A 482 -38.95 10.31 -39.57
N GLN A 483 -38.71 10.93 -38.41
CA GLN A 483 -37.39 11.49 -38.06
C GLN A 483 -36.31 10.41 -38.06
N TRP A 484 -36.61 9.25 -37.47
CA TRP A 484 -35.70 8.10 -37.45
C TRP A 484 -35.33 7.62 -38.85
N GLN A 485 -36.30 7.49 -39.76
CA GLN A 485 -36.03 7.11 -41.14
C GLN A 485 -35.18 8.15 -41.89
N SER A 486 -35.35 9.45 -41.60
CA SER A 486 -34.49 10.49 -42.16
C SER A 486 -33.05 10.34 -41.68
N ALA A 487 -32.85 10.27 -40.36
CA ALA A 487 -31.52 10.12 -39.76
C ALA A 487 -30.79 8.85 -40.23
N ARG A 488 -31.54 7.75 -40.41
CA ARG A 488 -30.99 6.49 -40.92
C ARG A 488 -30.57 6.57 -42.39
N ARG A 489 -31.29 7.33 -43.22
CA ARG A 489 -30.90 7.59 -44.62
C ARG A 489 -29.63 8.44 -44.71
N GLU A 490 -29.49 9.43 -43.84
CA GLU A 490 -28.30 10.28 -43.75
C GLU A 490 -27.05 9.50 -43.31
N SER A 491 -27.20 8.57 -42.37
CA SER A 491 -26.08 7.76 -41.85
C SER A 491 -25.52 6.78 -42.90
N GLY A 492 -26.35 6.25 -43.80
CA GLY A 492 -25.95 5.48 -44.99
C GLY A 492 -25.33 4.09 -44.77
N LYS A 493 -24.67 3.85 -43.61
CA LYS A 493 -23.99 2.59 -43.27
C LYS A 493 -24.24 2.20 -41.80
N GLN A 494 -24.24 0.90 -41.52
CA GLN A 494 -24.32 0.40 -40.13
C GLN A 494 -22.95 0.44 -39.46
N GLN A 495 -22.95 0.78 -38.17
CA GLN A 495 -21.76 0.77 -37.33
C GLN A 495 -21.15 -0.64 -37.22
N LEU A 496 -19.82 -0.71 -37.12
CA LEU A 496 -19.07 -1.96 -37.01
C LEU A 496 -19.33 -2.69 -35.69
N PHE A 497 -19.01 -3.99 -35.64
CA PHE A 497 -18.89 -4.69 -34.38
C PHE A 497 -17.77 -4.11 -33.53
N PHE A 498 -17.99 -4.06 -32.21
CA PHE A 498 -17.04 -3.51 -31.26
C PHE A 498 -15.65 -4.16 -31.36
N GLN A 499 -15.60 -5.49 -31.49
CA GLN A 499 -14.33 -6.22 -31.60
C GLN A 499 -13.59 -5.91 -32.89
N ASP A 500 -14.31 -5.80 -34.01
CA ASP A 500 -13.72 -5.48 -35.32
C ASP A 500 -13.15 -4.07 -35.31
N ALA A 501 -13.92 -3.09 -34.84
CA ALA A 501 -13.47 -1.72 -34.70
C ALA A 501 -12.25 -1.59 -33.76
N LEU A 502 -12.27 -2.28 -32.60
CA LEU A 502 -11.13 -2.29 -31.69
C LEU A 502 -9.89 -2.96 -32.32
N SER A 503 -10.09 -4.04 -33.07
CA SER A 503 -9.00 -4.71 -33.80
C SER A 503 -8.42 -3.83 -34.90
N LEU A 504 -9.24 -3.04 -35.60
CA LEU A 504 -8.77 -2.10 -36.62
C LEU A 504 -7.89 -1.02 -35.99
N LEU A 505 -8.30 -0.44 -34.85
CA LEU A 505 -7.49 0.55 -34.13
C LEU A 505 -6.11 0.00 -33.75
N LEU A 506 -6.04 -1.24 -33.28
CA LEU A 506 -4.78 -1.86 -32.83
C LEU A 506 -3.88 -2.37 -33.98
N ARG A 507 -4.43 -2.62 -35.16
CA ARG A 507 -3.69 -3.14 -36.34
C ARG A 507 -3.20 -2.04 -37.28
N ASN A 508 -3.79 -0.86 -37.23
CA ASN A 508 -3.46 0.23 -38.14
C ASN A 508 -2.01 0.68 -37.94
N THR A 509 -1.15 0.45 -38.95
CA THR A 509 0.28 0.75 -38.90
C THR A 509 0.59 2.21 -39.21
N ASP A 510 -0.24 2.84 -40.06
CA ASP A 510 0.09 4.11 -40.71
C ASP A 510 -0.76 5.27 -40.19
N GLY A 511 -1.74 5.01 -39.30
CA GLY A 511 -2.65 6.03 -38.75
C GLY A 511 -3.63 6.64 -39.77
N THR A 512 -3.57 6.20 -41.04
CA THR A 512 -4.25 6.84 -42.18
C THR A 512 -5.55 6.16 -42.61
N ALA A 513 -5.80 4.90 -42.23
CA ALA A 513 -7.05 4.23 -42.55
C ALA A 513 -8.10 4.49 -41.44
N PRO A 514 -9.09 5.38 -41.64
CA PRO A 514 -10.13 5.62 -40.64
C PRO A 514 -11.01 4.38 -40.46
N VAL A 515 -11.50 4.18 -39.25
CA VAL A 515 -12.59 3.22 -39.00
C VAL A 515 -13.81 3.70 -39.78
N ASP A 516 -14.28 2.91 -40.74
CA ASP A 516 -15.45 3.21 -41.58
C ASP A 516 -16.56 2.16 -41.32
N PRO A 517 -17.77 2.59 -40.90
CA PRO A 517 -18.17 3.97 -40.63
C PRO A 517 -17.47 4.59 -39.42
N ILE A 518 -17.33 5.92 -39.44
CA ILE A 518 -16.74 6.67 -38.32
C ILE A 518 -17.55 6.38 -37.04
N PRO A 519 -16.91 5.97 -35.93
CA PRO A 519 -17.62 5.71 -34.70
C PRO A 519 -18.31 6.95 -34.13
N THR A 520 -19.51 6.75 -33.61
CA THR A 520 -20.30 7.81 -32.94
C THR A 520 -19.68 8.21 -31.60
N PRO A 521 -20.07 9.32 -30.95
CA PRO A 521 -19.52 9.72 -29.65
C PRO A 521 -19.58 8.62 -28.60
N LEU A 522 -20.70 7.90 -28.51
CA LEU A 522 -20.83 6.76 -27.62
C LEU A 522 -20.02 5.55 -28.12
N GLY A 523 -19.95 5.31 -29.43
CA GLY A 523 -19.07 4.30 -30.01
C GLY A 523 -17.60 4.51 -29.65
N ASN A 524 -17.10 5.74 -29.79
CA ASN A 524 -15.76 6.14 -29.40
C ASN A 524 -15.52 5.96 -27.90
N TYR A 525 -16.49 6.33 -27.05
CA TYR A 525 -16.42 6.11 -25.61
C TYR A 525 -16.26 4.61 -25.27
N ILE A 526 -17.04 3.73 -25.91
CA ILE A 526 -16.96 2.28 -25.72
C ILE A 526 -15.62 1.71 -26.22
N LEU A 527 -15.15 2.15 -27.41
CA LEU A 527 -13.84 1.74 -27.95
C LEU A 527 -12.69 2.11 -27.02
N LEU A 528 -12.74 3.30 -26.42
CA LEU A 528 -11.73 3.75 -25.47
C LEU A 528 -11.70 2.91 -24.19
N HIS A 529 -12.87 2.44 -23.70
CA HIS A 529 -12.89 1.43 -22.64
C HIS A 529 -12.22 0.12 -23.08
N GLY A 530 -12.35 -0.29 -24.34
CA GLY A 530 -11.64 -1.44 -24.90
C GLY A 530 -10.12 -1.27 -24.90
N LEU A 531 -9.63 -0.10 -25.33
CA LEU A 531 -8.20 0.25 -25.32
C LEU A 531 -7.65 0.33 -23.88
N LEU A 532 -8.35 1.01 -22.96
CA LEU A 532 -7.98 1.07 -21.55
C LEU A 532 -7.94 -0.33 -20.89
N GLN A 533 -8.84 -1.23 -21.28
CA GLN A 533 -8.83 -2.62 -20.81
C GLN A 533 -7.59 -3.36 -21.31
N ARG A 534 -7.19 -3.15 -22.59
CA ARG A 534 -5.95 -3.72 -23.14
C ARG A 534 -4.71 -3.19 -22.41
N ILE A 535 -4.64 -1.88 -22.14
CA ILE A 535 -3.54 -1.27 -21.36
C ILE A 535 -3.45 -1.92 -19.97
N TYR A 536 -4.59 -2.06 -19.27
CA TYR A 536 -4.63 -2.70 -17.96
C TYR A 536 -4.09 -4.14 -18.01
N ILE A 537 -4.55 -4.96 -18.95
CA ILE A 537 -4.15 -6.37 -19.06
C ILE A 537 -2.66 -6.49 -19.42
N VAL A 538 -2.16 -5.68 -20.35
CA VAL A 538 -0.74 -5.68 -20.74
C VAL A 538 0.14 -5.33 -19.55
N ARG A 539 -0.27 -4.32 -18.75
CA ARG A 539 0.42 -3.98 -17.51
C ARG A 539 0.43 -5.10 -16.49
N ASP A 540 -0.73 -5.70 -16.23
CA ASP A 540 -0.89 -6.74 -15.21
C ASP A 540 -0.07 -8.00 -15.53
N LEU A 541 0.02 -8.35 -16.83
CA LEU A 541 0.85 -9.45 -17.31
C LEU A 541 2.36 -9.13 -17.33
N SER A 542 2.73 -7.86 -17.32
CA SER A 542 4.13 -7.42 -17.29
C SER A 542 4.63 -7.46 -15.84
N LEU A 543 5.04 -8.66 -15.38
CA LEU A 543 5.64 -8.86 -14.06
C LEU A 543 6.95 -8.05 -13.94
N PRO A 544 7.16 -7.25 -12.88
CA PRO A 544 8.46 -6.62 -12.64
C PRO A 544 9.46 -7.74 -12.28
N VAL A 545 10.33 -8.11 -13.22
CA VAL A 545 11.21 -9.28 -13.03
C VAL A 545 12.32 -8.97 -12.03
N MET A 546 12.87 -7.74 -11.99
CA MET A 546 13.95 -7.37 -11.04
C MET A 546 14.05 -5.88 -10.69
N ASP A 547 13.37 -4.97 -11.42
CA ASP A 547 13.55 -3.53 -11.25
C ASP A 547 12.32 -2.85 -10.62
N HIS A 548 12.57 -1.77 -9.88
CA HIS A 548 11.51 -0.89 -9.36
C HIS A 548 10.81 -0.08 -10.47
N SER A 549 11.29 -0.18 -11.72
CA SER A 549 10.63 0.40 -12.88
C SER A 549 9.49 -0.50 -13.34
N ALA A 550 8.27 0.03 -13.30
CA ALA A 550 7.09 -0.60 -13.88
C ALA A 550 6.96 -0.25 -15.37
N SER A 551 8.07 -0.20 -16.10
CA SER A 551 8.07 0.12 -17.54
C SER A 551 7.51 -1.05 -18.34
N LEU A 552 6.83 -0.72 -19.45
CA LEU A 552 6.33 -1.72 -20.39
C LEU A 552 7.35 -1.94 -21.51
N PRO A 553 7.37 -3.14 -22.13
CA PRO A 553 8.15 -3.36 -23.34
C PRO A 553 7.81 -2.33 -24.42
N SER A 554 8.83 -1.76 -25.07
CA SER A 554 8.66 -0.70 -26.09
C SER A 554 7.71 -1.13 -27.21
N GLU A 555 7.79 -2.38 -27.67
CA GLU A 555 6.90 -2.90 -28.71
C GLU A 555 5.41 -2.84 -28.31
N GLU A 556 5.10 -3.10 -27.04
CA GLU A 556 3.72 -2.99 -26.53
C GLU A 556 3.32 -1.53 -26.33
N VAL A 557 4.23 -0.67 -25.88
CA VAL A 557 4.01 0.79 -25.80
C VAL A 557 3.64 1.34 -27.17
N ASP A 558 4.43 1.04 -28.20
CA ASP A 558 4.22 1.54 -29.56
C ASP A 558 2.87 1.08 -30.15
N LYS A 559 2.48 -0.19 -29.92
CA LYS A 559 1.17 -0.71 -30.33
C LYS A 559 0.02 0.02 -29.66
N LEU A 560 0.13 0.26 -28.35
CA LEU A 560 -0.89 0.95 -27.57
C LEU A 560 -1.02 2.41 -28.01
N GLU A 561 0.10 3.12 -28.18
CA GLU A 561 0.09 4.50 -28.64
C GLU A 561 -0.47 4.65 -30.06
N ARG A 562 -0.10 3.77 -31.00
CA ARG A 562 -0.70 3.77 -32.34
C ARG A 562 -2.22 3.59 -32.30
N GLY A 563 -2.70 2.69 -31.45
CA GLY A 563 -4.13 2.50 -31.23
C GLY A 563 -4.82 3.75 -30.70
N LEU A 564 -4.19 4.47 -29.76
CA LEU A 564 -4.72 5.72 -29.23
C LEU A 564 -4.69 6.85 -30.28
N ARG A 565 -3.63 6.98 -31.09
CA ARG A 565 -3.56 7.96 -32.19
C ARG A 565 -4.60 7.69 -33.26
N SER A 566 -4.80 6.42 -33.64
CA SER A 566 -5.86 6.03 -34.58
C SER A 566 -7.25 6.34 -34.03
N TRP A 567 -7.46 6.15 -32.72
CA TRP A 567 -8.70 6.56 -32.05
C TRP A 567 -8.87 8.08 -32.09
N THR A 568 -7.83 8.85 -31.80
CA THR A 568 -7.86 10.33 -31.81
C THR A 568 -8.22 10.86 -33.19
N ALA A 569 -7.59 10.34 -34.25
CA ALA A 569 -7.88 10.73 -35.63
C ALA A 569 -9.35 10.41 -36.01
N GLY A 570 -9.85 9.23 -35.65
CA GLY A 570 -11.25 8.85 -35.89
C GLY A 570 -12.24 9.72 -35.10
N TRP A 571 -11.90 10.07 -33.87
CA TRP A 571 -12.73 10.93 -33.02
C TRP A 571 -12.80 12.37 -33.54
N GLN A 572 -11.70 12.93 -34.07
CA GLN A 572 -11.65 14.26 -34.70
C GLN A 572 -12.51 14.36 -35.97
N GLN A 573 -12.61 13.26 -36.73
CA GLN A 573 -13.42 13.21 -37.95
C GLN A 573 -14.90 12.99 -37.68
N ALA A 574 -15.28 12.63 -36.44
CA ALA A 574 -16.66 12.34 -36.09
C ALA A 574 -17.48 13.64 -35.98
N PRO A 575 -18.50 13.87 -36.83
CA PRO A 575 -19.24 15.14 -36.89
C PRO A 575 -20.02 15.44 -35.60
N GLU A 576 -20.34 14.40 -34.82
CA GLU A 576 -21.06 14.52 -33.55
C GLU A 576 -20.14 14.73 -32.34
N SER A 577 -18.82 14.58 -32.49
CA SER A 577 -17.84 14.73 -31.41
C SER A 577 -17.51 16.20 -31.21
N SER A 578 -17.82 16.73 -30.03
CA SER A 578 -17.49 18.09 -29.64
C SER A 578 -17.13 18.15 -28.17
N LEU A 579 -16.13 18.95 -27.84
CA LEU A 579 -15.81 19.27 -26.46
C LEU A 579 -16.68 20.38 -25.89
N ASP A 580 -17.56 21.01 -26.68
CA ASP A 580 -18.48 22.02 -26.15
C ASP A 580 -19.39 21.37 -25.10
N PRO A 581 -19.23 21.77 -23.82
CA PRO A 581 -20.25 21.67 -22.78
C PRO A 581 -21.72 21.52 -23.19
N ASN A 582 -22.16 22.43 -24.07
CA ASN A 582 -23.56 22.64 -24.41
C ASN A 582 -23.95 21.93 -25.70
N ASN A 583 -23.02 21.19 -26.32
CA ASN A 583 -23.33 20.37 -27.47
C ASN A 583 -24.42 19.35 -27.07
N GLU A 584 -25.39 19.12 -27.96
CA GLU A 584 -26.43 18.12 -27.75
C GLU A 584 -25.86 16.73 -27.42
N ASN A 585 -24.66 16.40 -27.90
CA ASN A 585 -23.97 15.13 -27.69
C ASN A 585 -23.05 15.15 -26.46
N GLY A 586 -22.81 16.32 -25.86
CA GLY A 586 -22.22 16.43 -24.54
C GLY A 586 -23.09 15.69 -23.51
N PRO A 587 -22.52 15.09 -22.45
CA PRO A 587 -21.15 15.18 -21.94
C PRO A 587 -20.20 14.03 -22.38
N ILE A 588 -20.62 13.16 -23.31
CA ILE A 588 -19.88 11.92 -23.64
C ILE A 588 -18.54 12.21 -24.32
N PRO A 589 -18.43 13.03 -25.40
CA PRO A 589 -17.16 13.30 -26.04
C PRO A 589 -16.14 13.95 -25.09
N PHE A 590 -16.60 14.87 -24.23
CA PHE A 590 -15.77 15.48 -23.18
C PHE A 590 -15.26 14.43 -22.18
N THR A 591 -16.11 13.50 -21.75
CA THR A 591 -15.67 12.38 -20.90
C THR A 591 -14.65 11.49 -21.62
N SER A 592 -14.83 11.22 -22.91
CA SER A 592 -13.89 10.43 -23.71
C SER A 592 -12.51 11.07 -23.80
N SER A 593 -12.39 12.38 -23.96
CA SER A 593 -11.08 13.05 -23.98
C SER A 593 -10.35 12.93 -22.63
N SER A 594 -11.08 12.95 -21.51
CA SER A 594 -10.49 12.71 -20.19
C SER A 594 -9.98 11.29 -20.00
N LEU A 595 -10.65 10.29 -20.58
CA LEU A 595 -10.23 8.90 -20.55
C LEU A 595 -9.07 8.63 -21.52
N LEU A 596 -8.94 9.43 -22.59
CA LEU A 596 -7.79 9.37 -23.50
C LEU A 596 -6.53 9.81 -22.77
N GLY A 597 -6.58 10.93 -22.05
CA GLY A 597 -5.48 11.36 -21.19
C GLY A 597 -5.11 10.29 -20.15
N LEU A 598 -6.11 9.67 -19.51
CA LEU A 598 -5.88 8.55 -18.59
C LEU A 598 -5.23 7.34 -19.27
N ALA A 599 -5.56 7.04 -20.52
CA ALA A 599 -4.95 5.95 -21.27
C ALA A 599 -3.45 6.18 -21.47
N TYR A 600 -3.05 7.38 -21.92
CA TYR A 600 -1.63 7.75 -22.02
C TYR A 600 -0.93 7.72 -20.67
N VAL A 601 -1.54 8.30 -19.62
CA VAL A 601 -0.98 8.23 -18.25
C VAL A 601 -0.70 6.79 -17.84
N ARG A 602 -1.65 5.88 -18.10
CA ARG A 602 -1.51 4.47 -17.73
C ARG A 602 -0.49 3.71 -18.57
N ILE A 603 -0.05 4.19 -19.73
CA ILE A 603 1.09 3.59 -20.44
C ILE A 603 2.42 3.84 -19.70
N TYR A 604 2.51 4.94 -18.95
CA TYR A 604 3.75 5.36 -18.28
C TYR A 604 3.71 5.33 -16.74
N LEU A 605 2.53 5.24 -16.12
CA LEU A 605 2.36 5.14 -14.67
C LEU A 605 1.55 3.89 -14.28
N HIS A 606 2.13 3.04 -13.44
CA HIS A 606 1.44 1.90 -12.85
C HIS A 606 0.85 2.24 -11.48
N LEU A 607 -0.25 3.02 -11.46
CA LEU A 607 -0.90 3.41 -10.20
C LEU A 607 -1.90 2.36 -9.68
N GLY A 608 -2.30 1.38 -10.50
CA GLY A 608 -3.35 0.40 -10.20
C GLY A 608 -3.37 -0.12 -8.76
N PRO A 609 -2.36 -0.93 -8.36
CA PRO A 609 -2.25 -1.50 -7.01
C PRO A 609 -2.09 -0.47 -5.88
N TYR A 610 -1.80 0.78 -6.22
CA TYR A 610 -1.41 1.84 -5.29
C TYR A 610 -2.52 2.87 -5.05
N ARG A 611 -3.66 2.77 -5.73
CA ARG A 611 -4.80 3.67 -5.54
C ARG A 611 -5.60 3.35 -4.28
N LEU A 612 -5.94 2.07 -4.04
CA LEU A 612 -6.72 1.61 -2.88
C LEU A 612 -8.01 2.41 -2.59
N LEU A 613 -8.69 2.93 -3.62
CA LEU A 613 -9.86 3.81 -3.50
C LEU A 613 -11.06 3.11 -2.85
N GLU A 614 -11.11 1.77 -2.90
CA GLU A 614 -12.11 0.93 -2.25
C GLU A 614 -12.07 1.05 -0.72
N THR A 615 -10.92 1.43 -0.13
CA THR A 615 -10.76 1.59 1.32
C THR A 615 -11.47 2.82 1.88
N ARG A 616 -11.73 3.83 1.02
CA ARG A 616 -12.30 5.14 1.39
C ARG A 616 -11.54 5.87 2.52
N ASP A 617 -10.30 5.47 2.79
CA ASP A 617 -9.43 6.03 3.81
C ASP A 617 -8.32 6.87 3.16
N PRO A 618 -8.38 8.22 3.23
CA PRO A 618 -7.40 9.09 2.59
C PRO A 618 -5.95 8.82 3.00
N ILE A 619 -5.71 8.37 4.23
CA ILE A 619 -4.36 8.11 4.73
C ILE A 619 -3.80 6.83 4.09
N ARG A 620 -4.62 5.78 3.97
CA ARG A 620 -4.21 4.54 3.30
C ARG A 620 -3.95 4.75 1.83
N ILE A 621 -4.84 5.49 1.16
CA ILE A 621 -4.70 5.85 -0.26
C ILE A 621 -3.39 6.63 -0.47
N ALA A 622 -3.15 7.69 0.30
CA ALA A 622 -1.93 8.50 0.19
C ALA A 622 -0.65 7.69 0.40
N LYS A 623 -0.62 6.82 1.42
CA LYS A 623 0.52 5.94 1.69
C LYS A 623 0.75 4.96 0.55
N ALA A 624 -0.30 4.40 -0.04
CA ALA A 624 -0.17 3.52 -1.18
C ALA A 624 0.38 4.26 -2.41
N ILE A 625 -0.17 5.44 -2.75
CA ILE A 625 0.33 6.30 -3.83
C ILE A 625 1.82 6.65 -3.62
N SER A 626 2.24 6.96 -2.40
CA SER A 626 3.64 7.27 -2.09
C SER A 626 4.62 6.13 -2.37
N ARG A 627 4.13 4.88 -2.34
CA ARG A 627 4.92 3.67 -2.63
C ARG A 627 4.88 3.27 -4.10
N SER A 628 4.07 3.94 -4.92
CA SER A 628 3.99 3.58 -6.33
C SER A 628 5.33 3.86 -7.04
N PRO A 629 5.62 3.17 -8.15
CA PRO A 629 6.84 3.35 -8.92
C PRO A 629 7.12 4.82 -9.27
N ALA A 630 8.39 5.15 -9.45
CA ALA A 630 8.81 6.41 -10.03
C ALA A 630 8.46 6.46 -11.52
N VAL A 631 8.39 7.67 -12.08
CA VAL A 631 8.22 7.88 -13.53
C VAL A 631 9.61 8.04 -14.13
N GLU A 632 9.91 7.25 -15.15
CA GLU A 632 11.17 7.36 -15.90
C GLU A 632 11.11 8.50 -16.90
N ARG A 633 12.17 9.32 -16.94
CA ARG A 633 12.34 10.36 -17.95
C ARG A 633 12.67 9.69 -19.29
N SER A 634 11.84 9.94 -20.31
CA SER A 634 12.01 9.41 -21.67
C SER A 634 11.23 10.25 -22.66
N SER A 635 11.50 10.11 -23.96
CA SER A 635 10.70 10.77 -25.00
C SER A 635 9.25 10.28 -25.03
N GLY A 636 8.99 9.02 -24.64
CA GLY A 636 7.65 8.45 -24.64
C GLY A 636 6.68 9.15 -23.67
N VAL A 637 7.15 9.53 -22.47
CA VAL A 637 6.26 10.12 -21.45
C VAL A 637 5.76 11.52 -21.82
N ILE A 638 6.38 12.19 -22.80
CA ILE A 638 6.04 13.56 -23.24
C ILE A 638 4.58 13.69 -23.65
N THR A 639 4.03 12.74 -24.42
CA THR A 639 2.62 12.79 -24.84
C THR A 639 1.69 12.71 -23.62
N ALA A 640 1.98 11.82 -22.66
CA ALA A 640 1.20 11.72 -21.44
C ALA A 640 1.27 13.02 -20.63
N LEU A 641 2.46 13.62 -20.50
CA LEU A 641 2.65 14.89 -19.81
C LEU A 641 1.84 16.04 -20.43
N LEU A 642 1.81 16.12 -21.77
CA LEU A 642 0.98 17.11 -22.48
C LEU A 642 -0.50 16.99 -22.11
N TYR A 643 -1.06 15.77 -22.15
CA TYR A 643 -2.44 15.53 -21.72
C TYR A 643 -2.66 15.90 -20.24
N THR A 644 -1.73 15.56 -19.35
CA THR A 644 -1.89 15.86 -17.92
C THR A 644 -1.81 17.35 -17.61
N ALA A 645 -0.86 18.08 -18.20
CA ALA A 645 -0.72 19.52 -18.04
C ALA A 645 -1.95 20.25 -18.62
N HIS A 646 -2.43 19.80 -19.78
CA HIS A 646 -3.65 20.33 -20.37
C HIS A 646 -4.88 20.12 -19.49
N MET A 647 -5.04 18.91 -18.94
CA MET A 647 -6.15 18.57 -18.05
C MET A 647 -6.19 19.47 -16.81
N LEU A 648 -5.02 19.85 -16.28
CA LEU A 648 -4.91 20.82 -15.20
C LEU A 648 -5.21 22.25 -15.68
N SER A 649 -4.78 22.61 -16.89
CA SER A 649 -4.96 23.97 -17.44
C SER A 649 -6.43 24.34 -17.66
N ILE A 650 -7.30 23.38 -18.02
CA ILE A 650 -8.72 23.63 -18.28
C ILE A 650 -9.42 24.23 -17.05
N PRO A 651 -9.46 23.57 -15.87
CA PRO A 651 -10.14 24.10 -14.71
C PRO A 651 -9.47 25.36 -14.13
N VAL A 652 -8.16 25.51 -14.29
CA VAL A 652 -7.46 26.75 -13.90
C VAL A 652 -7.96 27.92 -14.75
N ARG A 653 -8.02 27.77 -16.08
CA ARG A 653 -8.54 28.80 -17.00
C ARG A 653 -10.03 29.12 -16.80
N LEU A 654 -10.83 28.12 -16.41
CA LEU A 654 -12.25 28.34 -16.09
C LEU A 654 -12.45 29.09 -14.75
N GLY A 655 -11.40 29.22 -13.95
CA GLY A 655 -11.39 29.83 -12.63
C GLY A 655 -11.39 28.77 -11.53
N VAL A 656 -10.31 28.75 -10.74
CA VAL A 656 -10.03 27.66 -9.80
C VAL A 656 -11.15 27.50 -8.77
N ASP A 657 -11.51 28.58 -8.09
CA ASP A 657 -12.54 28.60 -7.04
C ASP A 657 -13.95 28.42 -7.60
N ARG A 658 -14.18 28.91 -8.82
CA ARG A 658 -15.44 28.68 -9.55
C ARG A 658 -15.63 27.19 -9.81
N VAL A 659 -14.62 26.50 -10.33
CA VAL A 659 -14.69 25.05 -10.58
C VAL A 659 -14.82 24.28 -9.26
N ALA A 660 -13.97 24.59 -8.27
CA ALA A 660 -13.96 23.92 -6.98
C ALA A 660 -15.30 24.00 -6.23
N ARG A 661 -16.00 25.15 -6.28
CA ARG A 661 -17.27 25.37 -5.59
C ARG A 661 -18.48 24.95 -6.40
N SER A 662 -18.51 25.30 -7.69
CA SER A 662 -19.70 25.04 -8.50
C SER A 662 -19.86 23.55 -8.73
N GLN A 663 -18.77 22.83 -9.07
CA GLN A 663 -18.79 21.43 -9.51
C GLN A 663 -19.88 21.16 -10.58
N ALA A 664 -20.46 22.21 -11.15
CA ALA A 664 -21.80 22.21 -11.75
C ALA A 664 -21.74 22.03 -13.27
N PHE A 665 -20.54 21.88 -13.81
CA PHE A 665 -20.29 21.96 -15.23
C PHE A 665 -19.23 20.90 -15.59
N PHE A 666 -19.70 19.77 -16.14
CA PHE A 666 -18.96 18.74 -16.90
C PHE A 666 -18.16 17.67 -16.15
N TRP A 667 -17.94 17.77 -14.84
CA TRP A 667 -17.07 16.85 -14.11
C TRP A 667 -17.82 15.60 -13.65
N SER A 668 -17.78 14.56 -14.48
CA SER A 668 -18.18 13.21 -14.05
C SER A 668 -17.13 12.60 -13.12
N VAL A 669 -17.51 11.61 -12.30
CA VAL A 669 -16.56 10.87 -11.45
C VAL A 669 -15.39 10.30 -12.27
N ARG A 670 -15.60 9.97 -13.55
CA ARG A 670 -14.54 9.54 -14.48
C ARG A 670 -13.46 10.60 -14.69
N HIS A 671 -13.84 11.89 -14.78
CA HIS A 671 -12.87 12.99 -14.85
C HIS A 671 -12.06 13.09 -13.57
N SER A 672 -12.68 12.92 -12.41
CA SER A 672 -11.95 12.94 -11.13
C SER A 672 -10.95 11.79 -11.01
N LEU A 673 -11.29 10.61 -11.54
CA LEU A 673 -10.36 9.47 -11.62
C LEU A 673 -9.19 9.77 -12.57
N SER A 674 -9.45 10.34 -13.75
CA SER A 674 -8.39 10.79 -14.65
C SER A 674 -7.51 11.85 -13.99
N GLY A 675 -8.11 12.87 -13.37
CA GLY A 675 -7.42 13.94 -12.67
C GLY A 675 -6.52 13.46 -11.54
N LEU A 676 -6.95 12.46 -10.76
CA LEU A 676 -6.11 11.81 -9.75
C LEU A 676 -4.82 11.24 -10.35
N GLU A 677 -4.91 10.44 -11.42
CA GLU A 677 -3.72 9.84 -12.04
C GLU A 677 -2.86 10.88 -12.76
N CYS A 678 -3.47 11.88 -13.38
CA CYS A 678 -2.77 13.02 -13.98
C CYS A 678 -1.94 13.78 -12.92
N ALA A 679 -2.54 14.08 -11.76
CA ALA A 679 -1.87 14.76 -10.66
C ALA A 679 -0.66 13.97 -10.15
N VAL A 680 -0.81 12.65 -9.99
CA VAL A 680 0.27 11.77 -9.52
C VAL A 680 1.37 11.64 -10.58
N LEU A 681 1.04 11.50 -11.87
CA LEU A 681 2.03 11.46 -12.95
C LEU A 681 2.87 12.75 -12.98
N LEU A 682 2.21 13.92 -13.03
CA LEU A 682 2.90 15.22 -13.05
C LEU A 682 3.79 15.41 -11.83
N SER A 683 3.27 15.13 -10.63
CA SER A 683 4.04 15.24 -9.39
C SER A 683 5.28 14.32 -9.40
N LYS A 684 5.14 13.07 -9.86
CA LYS A 684 6.27 12.14 -9.92
C LYS A 684 7.28 12.50 -10.99
N TRP A 685 6.83 12.97 -12.16
CA TRP A 685 7.73 13.47 -13.21
C TRP A 685 8.52 14.69 -12.72
N LEU A 686 7.85 15.68 -12.13
CA LEU A 686 8.52 16.86 -11.55
C LEU A 686 9.55 16.48 -10.48
N SER A 687 9.22 15.50 -9.63
CA SER A 687 10.16 14.98 -8.63
C SER A 687 11.35 14.25 -9.27
N SER A 688 11.13 13.57 -10.40
CA SER A 688 12.20 12.90 -11.16
C SER A 688 13.17 13.89 -11.78
N LEU A 689 12.71 15.09 -12.19
CA LEU A 689 13.58 16.16 -12.67
C LEU A 689 14.54 16.56 -11.55
N THR A 690 14.04 16.87 -10.35
CA THR A 690 14.89 17.25 -9.21
C THR A 690 15.98 16.21 -8.89
N ALA A 691 15.67 14.92 -9.01
CA ALA A 691 16.62 13.86 -8.74
C ALA A 691 17.68 13.64 -9.83
N SER A 692 17.39 14.00 -11.08
CA SER A 692 18.20 13.61 -12.25
C SER A 692 18.77 14.78 -13.04
N THR A 693 18.32 16.02 -12.86
CA THR A 693 18.83 17.18 -13.61
C THR A 693 20.34 17.36 -13.47
N ALA A 694 20.92 16.97 -12.33
CA ALA A 694 22.37 17.03 -12.12
C ALA A 694 23.16 16.03 -13.00
N SER A 695 22.55 14.90 -13.39
CA SER A 695 23.18 13.85 -14.20
C SER A 695 22.72 13.85 -15.67
N THR A 696 21.50 14.32 -15.93
CA THR A 696 20.85 14.27 -17.23
C THR A 696 20.15 15.61 -17.46
N PRO A 697 20.63 16.46 -18.38
CA PRO A 697 20.02 17.76 -18.65
C PRO A 697 18.57 17.61 -19.13
N LEU A 698 17.79 18.68 -19.04
CA LEU A 698 16.43 18.70 -19.59
C LEU A 698 16.49 18.65 -21.11
N SER A 699 15.63 17.85 -21.73
CA SER A 699 15.34 17.97 -23.15
C SER A 699 14.48 19.21 -23.44
N ASP A 700 14.50 19.69 -24.68
CA ASP A 700 13.68 20.83 -25.11
C ASP A 700 12.19 20.62 -24.84
N SER A 701 11.70 19.38 -24.97
CA SER A 701 10.29 19.05 -24.67
C SER A 701 10.00 19.12 -23.17
N GLU A 702 10.92 18.64 -22.33
CA GLU A 702 10.78 18.70 -20.87
C GLU A 702 10.83 20.13 -20.37
N ASP A 703 11.73 20.96 -20.89
CA ASP A 703 11.86 22.37 -20.53
C ASP A 703 10.57 23.14 -20.85
N ARG A 704 10.02 22.93 -22.05
CA ARG A 704 8.76 23.50 -22.51
C ARG A 704 7.56 23.08 -21.64
N ILE A 705 7.46 21.80 -21.29
CA ILE A 705 6.38 21.30 -20.42
C ILE A 705 6.55 21.85 -19.00
N LEU A 706 7.78 21.91 -18.48
CA LEU A 706 8.08 22.46 -17.17
C LEU A 706 7.66 23.93 -17.09
N HIS A 707 7.99 24.72 -18.13
CA HIS A 707 7.54 26.11 -18.25
C HIS A 707 6.01 26.22 -18.28
N TRP A 708 5.34 25.39 -19.08
CA TRP A 708 3.87 25.42 -19.16
C TRP A 708 3.21 25.09 -17.82
N VAL A 709 3.69 24.06 -17.12
CA VAL A 709 3.22 23.73 -15.77
C VAL A 709 3.46 24.89 -14.82
N ARG A 710 4.62 25.56 -14.90
CA ARG A 710 4.90 26.75 -14.09
C ARG A 710 3.85 27.84 -14.32
N CYS A 711 3.55 28.21 -15.56
CA CYS A 711 2.54 29.21 -15.89
C CYS A 711 1.14 28.84 -15.37
N ILE A 712 0.74 27.56 -15.52
CA ILE A 712 -0.57 27.10 -15.01
C ILE A 712 -0.65 27.24 -13.48
N VAL A 713 0.43 26.88 -12.78
CA VAL A 713 0.47 26.95 -11.31
C VAL A 713 0.56 28.42 -10.86
N GLU A 714 1.25 29.30 -11.59
CA GLU A 714 1.29 30.74 -11.33
C GLU A 714 -0.12 31.34 -11.40
N GLU A 715 -0.84 31.16 -12.51
CA GLU A 715 -2.23 31.60 -12.63
C GLU A 715 -3.09 31.11 -11.46
N ALA A 716 -3.00 29.82 -11.13
CA ALA A 716 -3.83 29.24 -10.08
C ALA A 716 -3.60 29.88 -8.71
N TYR A 717 -2.36 30.29 -8.40
CA TYR A 717 -1.99 30.92 -7.13
C TYR A 717 -2.24 32.42 -7.13
N ASP A 718 -2.19 33.08 -8.29
CA ASP A 718 -2.52 34.51 -8.41
C ASP A 718 -4.01 34.79 -8.16
N VAL A 719 -4.86 33.80 -8.45
CA VAL A 719 -6.33 33.91 -8.35
C VAL A 719 -6.88 33.32 -7.03
N VAL A 720 -6.12 32.46 -6.34
CA VAL A 720 -6.58 31.75 -5.14
C VAL A 720 -5.66 31.94 -3.95
N ASP A 721 -6.24 32.48 -2.87
CA ASP A 721 -5.63 32.54 -1.55
C ASP A 721 -5.62 31.14 -0.92
N PHE A 722 -4.60 30.35 -1.23
CA PHE A 722 -4.46 29.00 -0.71
C PHE A 722 -4.03 28.96 0.78
N GLU A 723 -4.89 29.39 1.72
CA GLU A 723 -4.74 29.43 3.20
C GLU A 723 -3.33 29.77 3.75
N ASP A 724 -3.24 30.91 4.46
CA ASP A 724 -2.04 31.68 4.89
C ASP A 724 -1.02 30.99 5.84
N ASP A 725 -1.14 29.70 6.17
CA ASP A 725 -0.33 29.07 7.24
C ASP A 725 0.95 28.34 6.75
N GLU A 726 1.30 28.43 5.47
CA GLU A 726 2.49 27.76 4.90
C GLU A 726 3.57 28.79 4.50
N PRO A 727 4.85 28.54 4.83
CA PRO A 727 5.93 29.46 4.47
C PRO A 727 5.93 29.66 2.96
N GLU A 728 6.00 30.92 2.53
CA GLU A 728 6.06 31.34 1.12
C GLU A 728 6.99 30.41 0.34
N VAL A 729 6.41 29.53 -0.45
CA VAL A 729 7.15 28.72 -1.42
C VAL A 729 7.78 29.74 -2.36
N SER A 730 9.11 29.83 -2.34
CA SER A 730 9.89 30.91 -2.92
C SER A 730 9.45 31.26 -4.35
N ALA A 731 9.63 32.54 -4.73
CA ALA A 731 9.38 33.07 -6.06
C ALA A 731 10.07 32.29 -7.20
N ASP A 732 11.07 31.47 -6.89
CA ASP A 732 11.69 30.54 -7.83
C ASP A 732 11.09 29.14 -7.64
N ARG A 733 10.00 28.84 -8.36
CA ARG A 733 9.31 27.53 -8.28
C ARG A 733 10.14 26.47 -8.99
N ASP A 734 11.10 25.90 -8.26
CA ASP A 734 11.82 24.69 -8.66
C ASP A 734 10.84 23.51 -8.93
N ALA A 735 11.30 22.49 -9.66
CA ALA A 735 10.44 21.36 -10.04
C ALA A 735 9.82 20.66 -8.81
N ALA A 736 10.54 20.59 -7.69
CA ALA A 736 10.04 20.01 -6.45
C ALA A 736 8.88 20.81 -5.85
N SER A 737 8.94 22.14 -5.91
CA SER A 737 7.87 23.02 -5.43
C SER A 737 6.65 22.99 -6.35
N LEU A 738 6.87 22.94 -7.67
CA LEU A 738 5.80 22.71 -8.64
C LEU A 738 5.07 21.37 -8.40
N SER A 739 5.80 20.31 -8.04
CA SER A 739 5.22 19.00 -7.71
C SER A 739 4.19 19.11 -6.59
N LEU A 740 4.54 19.82 -5.51
CA LEU A 740 3.64 20.03 -4.37
C LEU A 740 2.46 20.93 -4.73
N ALA A 741 2.70 21.97 -5.53
CA ALA A 741 1.68 22.92 -5.94
C ALA A 741 0.61 22.27 -6.85
N VAL A 742 1.02 21.44 -7.82
CA VAL A 742 0.11 20.64 -8.66
C VAL A 742 -0.82 19.78 -7.80
N LEU A 743 -0.28 19.10 -6.79
CA LEU A 743 -1.09 18.30 -5.85
C LEU A 743 -2.06 19.16 -5.04
N LYS A 744 -1.64 20.37 -4.59
CA LYS A 744 -2.48 21.31 -3.85
C LYS A 744 -3.66 21.78 -4.69
N ILE A 745 -3.42 22.16 -5.95
CA ILE A 745 -4.47 22.62 -6.88
C ILE A 745 -5.48 21.50 -7.15
N TRP A 746 -5.02 20.29 -7.47
CA TRP A 746 -5.92 19.15 -7.69
C TRP A 746 -6.71 18.76 -6.45
N ALA A 747 -6.08 18.78 -5.27
CA ALA A 747 -6.78 18.52 -4.01
C ALA A 747 -7.89 19.55 -3.75
N HIS A 748 -7.65 20.82 -4.07
CA HIS A 748 -8.62 21.90 -3.95
C HIS A 748 -9.83 21.69 -4.87
N PHE A 749 -9.61 21.32 -6.14
CA PHE A 749 -10.69 20.99 -7.07
C PHE A 749 -11.62 19.89 -6.57
N PHE A 750 -11.12 18.97 -5.77
CA PHE A 750 -11.88 17.83 -5.30
C PHE A 750 -12.51 18.01 -3.91
N LYS A 751 -12.20 19.08 -3.16
CA LYS A 751 -12.51 19.19 -1.71
C LYS A 751 -14.00 19.35 -1.39
N SER A 752 -14.80 19.89 -2.30
CA SER A 752 -16.14 20.44 -2.02
C SER A 752 -17.27 19.83 -2.87
N ASN A 753 -17.09 18.63 -3.40
CA ASN A 753 -18.13 17.96 -4.18
C ASN A 753 -19.27 17.45 -3.26
N THR A 754 -20.44 18.05 -3.40
CA THR A 754 -21.63 17.71 -2.59
C THR A 754 -22.41 16.52 -3.16
N GLN A 755 -22.33 16.28 -4.46
CA GLN A 755 -23.09 15.23 -5.14
C GLN A 755 -22.48 13.84 -4.90
N TRP A 756 -21.16 13.73 -5.02
CA TRP A 756 -20.40 12.50 -4.88
C TRP A 756 -19.27 12.69 -3.86
N PRO A 757 -19.53 12.44 -2.56
CA PRO A 757 -18.54 12.57 -1.50
C PRO A 757 -17.25 11.75 -1.73
N PHE A 758 -17.31 10.74 -2.59
CA PHE A 758 -16.14 10.00 -3.08
C PHE A 758 -15.05 10.91 -3.67
N ILE A 759 -15.42 11.96 -4.40
CA ILE A 759 -14.46 12.90 -4.99
C ILE A 759 -13.71 13.63 -3.87
N ASN A 760 -14.38 13.99 -2.78
CA ASN A 760 -13.74 14.60 -1.60
C ASN A 760 -12.70 13.67 -0.96
N ILE A 761 -12.91 12.35 -1.03
CA ILE A 761 -11.93 11.36 -0.54
C ILE A 761 -10.68 11.40 -1.41
N ILE A 762 -10.82 11.50 -2.74
CA ILE A 762 -9.69 11.68 -3.67
C ILE A 762 -8.92 12.96 -3.31
N GLY A 763 -9.61 14.09 -3.14
CA GLY A 763 -8.98 15.36 -2.77
C GLY A 763 -8.18 15.29 -1.47
N LYS A 764 -8.79 14.75 -0.40
CA LYS A 764 -8.11 14.52 0.88
C LYS A 764 -6.91 13.58 0.75
N SER A 765 -6.99 12.58 -0.14
CA SER A 765 -5.90 11.65 -0.37
C SER A 765 -4.70 12.32 -1.04
N LEU A 766 -4.94 13.20 -2.01
CA LEU A 766 -3.89 14.00 -2.66
C LEU A 766 -3.23 14.96 -1.67
N GLU A 767 -4.01 15.58 -0.78
CA GLU A 767 -3.48 16.44 0.28
C GLU A 767 -2.59 15.66 1.25
N LYS A 768 -3.02 14.49 1.71
CA LYS A 768 -2.19 13.59 2.52
C LYS A 768 -0.95 13.07 1.77
N TYR A 769 -1.05 12.83 0.47
CA TYR A 769 0.10 12.45 -0.35
C TYR A 769 1.11 13.60 -0.46
N ARG A 770 0.64 14.84 -0.66
CA ARG A 770 1.47 16.06 -0.63
C ARG A 770 2.21 16.20 0.69
N GLU A 771 1.50 16.05 1.82
CA GLU A 771 2.10 16.08 3.16
C GLU A 771 3.24 15.05 3.25
N LEU A 772 3.03 13.79 2.84
CA LEU A 772 4.08 12.77 2.87
C LEU A 772 5.31 13.14 2.03
N LEU A 773 5.13 13.76 0.87
CA LEU A 773 6.23 14.24 0.04
C LEU A 773 7.02 15.37 0.72
N MET A 774 6.32 16.32 1.34
CA MET A 774 6.96 17.41 2.11
C MET A 774 7.81 16.85 3.25
N HIS A 775 7.27 15.88 4.01
CA HIS A 775 8.00 15.22 5.10
C HIS A 775 9.26 14.51 4.58
N SER A 776 9.15 13.79 3.45
CA SER A 776 10.29 13.11 2.82
C SER A 776 11.36 14.09 2.34
N ARG A 777 10.96 15.23 1.74
CA ARG A 777 11.88 16.27 1.27
C ARG A 777 12.66 16.89 2.42
N LEU A 778 11.97 17.32 3.48
CA LEU A 778 12.61 17.91 4.67
C LEU A 778 13.59 16.95 5.33
N GLN A 779 13.25 15.65 5.35
CA GLN A 779 14.15 14.61 5.84
C GLN A 779 15.39 14.43 4.95
N GLN A 780 15.23 14.43 3.63
CA GLN A 780 16.36 14.33 2.70
C GLN A 780 17.28 15.55 2.81
N GLU A 781 16.70 16.74 2.93
CA GLU A 781 17.46 17.99 3.11
C GLU A 781 18.28 17.96 4.41
N LEU A 782 17.68 17.52 5.52
CA LEU A 782 18.41 17.35 6.79
C LEU A 782 19.60 16.40 6.65
N VAL A 783 19.42 15.26 5.99
CA VAL A 783 20.49 14.27 5.79
C VAL A 783 21.56 14.81 4.84
N SER A 784 21.17 15.52 3.78
CA SER A 784 22.09 16.18 2.84
C SER A 784 22.97 17.21 3.54
N GLN A 785 22.37 18.14 4.29
CA GLN A 785 23.12 19.15 5.05
C GLN A 785 24.00 18.53 6.13
N PHE A 786 23.55 17.46 6.78
CA PHE A 786 24.38 16.71 7.71
C PHE A 786 25.58 16.04 7.02
N ASN A 787 25.41 15.47 5.83
CA ASN A 787 26.51 14.91 5.05
C ASN A 787 27.50 15.99 4.58
N THR A 788 27.02 17.19 4.24
CA THR A 788 27.87 18.36 3.98
C THR A 788 28.64 18.77 5.23
N LEU A 789 28.00 18.79 6.41
CA LEU A 789 28.69 19.02 7.68
C LEU A 789 29.76 17.96 7.95
N LEU A 790 29.55 16.70 7.56
CA LEU A 790 30.55 15.63 7.75
C LEU A 790 31.72 15.74 6.77
N SER A 791 31.44 16.07 5.51
CA SER A 791 32.44 16.06 4.42
C SER A 791 33.26 17.36 4.32
N SER A 792 32.68 18.50 4.71
CA SER A 792 33.35 19.80 4.71
C SER A 792 33.70 20.26 6.13
N ASP A 793 34.89 20.84 6.26
CA ASP A 793 35.34 21.50 7.48
C ASP A 793 35.09 23.03 7.44
N ASP A 794 34.32 23.52 6.47
CA ASP A 794 34.01 24.96 6.35
C ASP A 794 32.94 25.42 7.36
N HIS A 795 32.14 24.47 7.84
CA HIS A 795 31.03 24.73 8.77
C HIS A 795 31.41 24.33 10.20
N PHE A 796 31.10 25.24 11.14
CA PHE A 796 31.22 25.01 12.58
C PHE A 796 30.10 24.11 13.11
N GLY A 797 28.90 24.22 12.56
CA GLY A 797 27.76 23.41 12.99
C GLY A 797 26.53 23.57 12.13
N LEU A 798 25.49 22.80 12.46
CA LEU A 798 24.18 22.81 11.81
C LEU A 798 23.08 22.98 12.85
N LEU A 799 22.22 23.98 12.64
CA LEU A 799 21.05 24.23 13.48
C LEU A 799 19.83 23.48 12.94
N ILE A 800 19.05 22.87 13.83
CA ILE A 800 17.87 22.07 13.47
C ILE A 800 16.73 22.42 14.41
N THR A 801 15.53 22.62 13.85
CA THR A 801 14.30 22.86 14.60
C THR A 801 13.30 21.74 14.37
N ILE A 802 12.19 21.81 15.10
CA ILE A 802 11.00 21.02 14.80
C ILE A 802 9.87 21.99 14.51
N ASP A 803 9.44 22.02 13.26
CA ASP A 803 8.26 22.75 12.82
C ASP A 803 7.26 21.78 12.18
N SER A 804 5.97 22.01 12.43
CA SER A 804 4.90 21.16 11.90
C SER A 804 5.15 19.65 12.07
N GLU A 805 5.68 19.28 13.26
CA GLU A 805 6.06 17.90 13.65
C GLU A 805 7.18 17.25 12.82
N ASN A 806 7.96 18.05 12.07
CA ASN A 806 9.08 17.61 11.24
C ASN A 806 10.41 18.20 11.70
N LEU A 807 11.46 17.37 11.66
CA LEU A 807 12.84 17.84 11.85
C LEU A 807 13.30 18.57 10.59
N GLN A 808 13.63 19.85 10.73
CA GLN A 808 14.03 20.71 9.62
C GLN A 808 15.38 21.38 9.93
N PRO A 809 16.34 21.36 9.00
CA PRO A 809 17.54 22.18 9.15
C PRO A 809 17.16 23.66 9.05
N VAL A 810 17.80 24.48 9.87
CA VAL A 810 17.58 25.93 9.92
C VAL A 810 18.68 26.64 9.14
N GLN A 811 19.94 26.40 9.52
CA GLN A 811 21.10 27.01 8.87
C GLN A 811 22.41 26.36 9.32
N PHE A 812 23.46 26.49 8.49
CA PHE A 812 24.83 26.26 8.92
C PHE A 812 25.35 27.42 9.78
N LEU A 813 26.24 27.08 10.71
CA LEU A 813 27.07 28.04 11.43
C LEU A 813 28.43 28.09 10.75
N SER A 814 28.87 29.29 10.37
CA SER A 814 30.19 29.51 9.78
C SER A 814 31.27 29.52 10.84
N LYS A 815 32.48 29.07 10.47
CA LYS A 815 33.66 29.31 11.29
C LYS A 815 34.04 30.79 11.27
N ALA A 816 34.51 31.33 12.39
CA ALA A 816 34.98 32.70 12.52
C ALA A 816 36.27 32.96 11.71
N SER A 817 37.14 31.95 11.59
CA SER A 817 38.29 31.91 10.70
C SER A 817 38.74 30.45 10.47
N PRO A 818 39.56 30.15 9.45
CA PRO A 818 40.08 28.79 9.22
C PRO A 818 40.90 28.23 10.39
N SER A 819 41.46 29.09 11.24
CA SER A 819 42.23 28.72 12.43
C SER A 819 41.49 29.01 13.75
N ALA A 820 40.19 29.33 13.69
CA ALA A 820 39.38 29.63 14.87
C ALA A 820 39.18 28.37 15.73
N SER A 821 39.42 28.50 17.03
CA SER A 821 39.16 27.44 18.00
C SER A 821 37.67 27.18 18.17
N PHE A 822 37.30 26.08 18.83
CA PHE A 822 35.91 25.80 19.20
C PHE A 822 35.26 27.00 19.93
N ASP A 823 35.99 27.60 20.88
CA ASP A 823 35.51 28.72 21.69
C ASP A 823 35.28 29.98 20.86
N ASP A 824 36.16 30.27 19.90
CA ASP A 824 36.02 31.42 18.99
C ASP A 824 34.74 31.30 18.13
N ASN A 825 34.38 30.07 17.75
CA ASN A 825 33.23 29.79 16.90
C ASN A 825 31.89 29.83 17.66
N LEU A 826 31.87 29.67 18.99
CA LEU A 826 30.64 29.70 19.80
C LEU A 826 29.89 31.05 19.71
N ALA A 827 30.58 32.14 19.39
CA ALA A 827 29.94 33.44 19.15
C ALA A 827 28.89 33.38 18.02
N SER A 828 29.10 32.52 17.01
CA SER A 828 28.15 32.33 15.91
C SER A 828 26.83 31.67 16.34
N LEU A 829 26.84 30.92 17.45
CA LEU A 829 25.66 30.23 17.98
C LEU A 829 24.74 31.18 18.76
N GLN A 830 25.30 32.17 19.46
CA GLN A 830 24.59 33.05 20.40
C GLN A 830 23.34 33.77 19.82
N PRO A 831 23.36 34.31 18.59
CA PRO A 831 22.18 34.99 18.01
C PRO A 831 20.95 34.08 17.85
N HIS A 832 21.14 32.76 17.87
CA HIS A 832 20.09 31.76 17.62
C HIS A 832 19.51 31.17 18.91
N LEU A 833 20.14 31.45 20.07
CA LEU A 833 19.71 30.95 21.38
C LEU A 833 18.65 31.87 21.99
N LYS A 834 17.42 31.77 21.50
CA LYS A 834 16.30 32.55 22.04
C LYS A 834 15.87 32.02 23.42
N PRO A 835 15.41 32.89 24.34
CA PRO A 835 15.07 32.48 25.70
C PRO A 835 13.79 31.63 25.78
N ASN A 836 12.96 31.60 24.74
CA ASN A 836 11.63 30.98 24.72
C ASN A 836 11.42 29.97 23.57
N GLU A 837 12.46 29.67 22.78
CA GLU A 837 12.40 28.72 21.66
C GLU A 837 13.45 27.62 21.85
N ALA A 838 13.06 26.37 21.61
CA ALA A 838 13.96 25.22 21.66
C ALA A 838 14.66 25.01 20.31
N LEU A 839 15.85 24.41 20.34
CA LEU A 839 16.72 24.24 19.17
C LEU A 839 17.63 23.01 19.36
N TYR A 840 17.95 22.31 18.29
CA TYR A 840 19.10 21.41 18.25
C TYR A 840 20.27 22.08 17.53
N ALA A 841 21.48 21.85 18.01
CA ALA A 841 22.70 22.26 17.33
C ALA A 841 23.66 21.08 17.24
N LEU A 842 24.10 20.75 16.04
CA LEU A 842 25.17 19.78 15.79
C LEU A 842 26.45 20.59 15.61
N LEU A 843 27.39 20.50 16.55
CA LEU A 843 28.59 21.34 16.56
C LEU A 843 29.85 20.51 16.36
N ARG A 844 30.81 21.03 15.62
CA ARG A 844 32.14 20.46 15.48
C ARG A 844 33.01 20.92 16.64
N ARG A 845 33.35 19.99 17.53
CA ARG A 845 34.07 20.27 18.78
C ARG A 845 35.45 19.62 18.85
N TYR A 846 35.62 18.45 18.26
CA TYR A 846 36.82 17.65 18.44
C TYR A 846 37.65 17.51 17.16
N ASP A 847 38.97 17.56 17.32
CA ASP A 847 39.93 17.38 16.23
C ASP A 847 40.03 15.91 15.75
N THR A 848 39.58 14.96 16.58
CA THR A 848 39.57 13.52 16.28
C THR A 848 38.16 12.98 16.15
N ALA A 849 37.96 12.01 15.25
CA ALA A 849 36.67 11.37 15.07
C ALA A 849 36.24 10.57 16.33
N PRO A 850 34.96 10.61 16.75
CA PRO A 850 33.88 11.42 16.19
C PRO A 850 34.04 12.91 16.51
N HIS A 851 33.92 13.76 15.49
CA HIS A 851 34.21 15.20 15.59
C HIS A 851 33.06 16.02 16.19
N LEU A 852 31.84 15.49 16.12
CA LEU A 852 30.62 16.23 16.40
C LEU A 852 30.08 15.96 17.81
N ILE A 853 29.32 16.93 18.30
CA ILE A 853 28.50 16.88 19.50
C ILE A 853 27.07 17.26 19.12
N ALA A 854 26.09 16.56 19.70
CA ALA A 854 24.67 16.89 19.54
C ALA A 854 24.13 17.64 20.76
N VAL A 855 23.89 18.95 20.61
CA VAL A 855 23.33 19.83 21.62
C VAL A 855 21.80 19.87 21.48
N THR A 856 21.09 19.69 22.59
CA THR A 856 19.65 19.94 22.71
C THR A 856 19.41 21.10 23.66
N TYR A 857 19.05 22.26 23.12
CA TYR A 857 18.74 23.47 23.87
C TYR A 857 17.22 23.59 24.05
N VAL A 858 16.75 23.52 25.29
CA VAL A 858 15.33 23.63 25.63
C VAL A 858 15.19 24.59 26.80
N PRO A 859 14.91 25.88 26.54
CA PRO A 859 14.89 26.85 27.61
C PRO A 859 13.67 26.72 28.50
N ASP A 860 13.83 27.11 29.76
CA ASP A 860 12.77 26.95 30.75
C ASP A 860 11.52 27.79 30.47
N SER A 861 11.65 28.86 29.70
CA SER A 861 10.50 29.68 29.30
C SER A 861 9.79 29.20 28.03
N ALA A 862 10.31 28.14 27.36
CA ALA A 862 9.66 27.56 26.18
C ALA A 862 8.29 26.94 26.52
N LYS A 863 7.39 26.93 25.53
CA LYS A 863 6.05 26.32 25.67
C LYS A 863 6.16 24.82 25.96
N VAL A 864 5.27 24.28 26.80
CA VAL A 864 5.27 22.85 27.20
C VAL A 864 5.32 21.90 26.01
N ARG A 865 4.55 22.19 24.94
CA ARG A 865 4.56 21.40 23.70
C ARG A 865 5.97 21.29 23.10
N GLN A 866 6.70 22.41 22.98
CA GLN A 866 8.07 22.41 22.45
C GLN A 866 9.03 21.64 23.37
N LYS A 867 8.94 21.85 24.69
CA LYS A 867 9.78 21.11 25.66
C LYS A 867 9.62 19.60 25.50
N MET A 868 8.38 19.12 25.41
CA MET A 868 8.10 17.70 25.21
C MET A 868 8.60 17.18 23.87
N LEU A 869 8.37 17.93 22.79
CA LEU A 869 8.74 17.55 21.42
C LEU A 869 10.25 17.41 21.28
N PHE A 870 11.03 18.43 21.68
CA PHE A 870 12.49 18.41 21.61
C PHE A 870 13.11 17.41 22.60
N ALA A 871 12.58 17.28 23.82
CA ALA A 871 13.10 16.27 24.75
C ALA A 871 12.85 14.83 24.25
N SER A 872 11.68 14.56 23.66
CA SER A 872 11.32 13.21 23.19
C SER A 872 11.99 12.79 21.87
N THR A 873 12.33 13.75 21.01
CA THR A 873 12.91 13.48 19.69
C THR A 873 14.44 13.56 19.64
N ARG A 874 15.10 14.03 20.71
CA ARG A 874 16.58 14.12 20.83
C ARG A 874 17.30 12.84 20.42
N LEU A 875 16.94 11.71 21.03
CA LEU A 875 17.59 10.42 20.73
C LEU A 875 17.25 9.91 19.33
N THR A 876 16.05 10.24 18.84
CA THR A 876 15.63 9.89 17.47
C THR A 876 16.46 10.64 16.45
N LEU A 877 16.73 11.94 16.65
CA LEU A 877 17.58 12.74 15.78
C LEU A 877 18.99 12.14 15.67
N VAL A 878 19.66 11.92 16.81
CA VAL A 878 21.02 11.35 16.86
C VAL A 878 21.07 9.96 16.22
N ARG A 879 20.11 9.09 16.52
CA ARG A 879 20.04 7.74 15.92
C ARG A 879 19.82 7.79 14.41
N LYS A 880 18.98 8.71 13.94
CA LYS A 880 18.64 8.84 12.51
C LYS A 880 19.81 9.36 11.68
N LEU A 881 20.64 10.22 12.27
CA LEU A 881 21.85 10.75 11.64
C LEU A 881 23.07 9.84 11.81
N GLY A 882 23.01 8.80 12.65
CA GLY A 882 24.11 7.89 12.96
C GLY A 882 24.79 8.28 14.27
N SER A 883 24.58 7.49 15.32
CA SER A 883 25.12 7.77 16.66
C SER A 883 26.65 7.76 16.72
N GLU A 884 27.30 7.05 15.82
CA GLU A 884 28.74 6.94 15.66
C GLU A 884 29.42 8.25 15.25
N HIS A 885 28.67 9.20 14.69
CA HIS A 885 29.20 10.50 14.29
C HIS A 885 29.31 11.49 15.46
N PHE A 886 28.68 11.17 16.60
CA PHE A 886 28.63 12.05 17.76
C PHE A 886 29.42 11.45 18.92
N ARG A 887 30.39 12.20 19.45
CA ARG A 887 31.16 11.78 20.63
C ARG A 887 30.35 11.89 21.91
N GLU A 888 29.51 12.92 21.98
CA GLU A 888 28.64 13.16 23.11
C GLU A 888 27.35 13.85 22.66
N SER A 889 26.35 13.81 23.55
CA SER A 889 25.14 14.61 23.40
C SER A 889 24.82 15.28 24.72
N ILE A 890 24.59 16.59 24.68
CA ILE A 890 24.32 17.40 25.87
C ILE A 890 22.89 17.96 25.81
N PHE A 891 22.29 18.15 26.99
CA PHE A 891 20.99 18.78 27.14
C PHE A 891 21.17 20.02 28.00
N VAL A 892 20.68 21.16 27.51
CA VAL A 892 20.98 22.48 28.05
C VAL A 892 19.71 23.30 28.17
N THR A 893 19.60 24.08 29.24
CA THR A 893 18.41 24.86 29.57
C THR A 893 18.63 26.36 29.56
N THR A 894 19.87 26.83 29.66
CA THR A 894 20.20 28.26 29.58
C THR A 894 21.24 28.55 28.50
N PRO A 895 21.18 29.72 27.83
CA PRO A 895 22.17 30.09 26.81
C PRO A 895 23.61 30.13 27.31
N GLU A 896 23.82 30.46 28.59
CA GLU A 896 25.15 30.61 29.20
C GLU A 896 25.90 29.27 29.31
N GLU A 897 25.16 28.16 29.41
CA GLU A 897 25.72 26.80 29.37
C GLU A 897 26.34 26.48 28.00
N LEU A 898 25.93 27.18 26.92
CA LEU A 898 26.52 27.09 25.57
C LEU A 898 27.59 28.16 25.30
N SER A 899 28.19 28.72 26.35
CA SER A 899 29.38 29.58 26.26
C SER A 899 30.67 28.76 26.47
N ALA A 900 31.83 29.33 26.13
CA ALA A 900 33.13 28.69 26.41
C ALA A 900 33.27 28.30 27.90
N LYS A 901 32.81 29.16 28.81
CA LYS A 901 32.78 28.86 30.25
C LYS A 901 31.81 27.73 30.61
N GLY A 902 30.70 27.62 29.88
CA GLY A 902 29.71 26.56 30.06
C GLY A 902 30.27 25.19 29.65
N PHE A 903 30.89 25.12 28.47
CA PHE A 903 31.56 23.91 27.99
C PHE A 903 32.72 23.48 28.89
N ALA A 904 33.55 24.43 29.36
CA ALA A 904 34.62 24.12 30.32
C ALA A 904 34.08 23.52 31.64
N LYS A 905 32.92 23.99 32.12
CA LYS A 905 32.25 23.39 33.29
C LYS A 905 31.72 21.99 32.99
N HIS A 906 31.20 21.76 31.79
CA HIS A 906 30.71 20.44 31.37
C HIS A 906 31.84 19.41 31.32
N ASP A 907 33.00 19.78 30.77
CA ASP A 907 34.17 18.90 30.74
C ASP A 907 34.67 18.60 32.15
N ALA A 908 34.82 19.65 32.98
CA ALA A 908 35.22 19.48 34.37
C ALA A 908 34.25 18.59 35.15
N HIS A 909 32.94 18.64 34.86
CA HIS A 909 31.95 17.75 35.46
C HIS A 909 32.08 16.30 34.97
N THR A 910 32.38 16.10 33.69
CA THR A 910 32.56 14.77 33.07
C THR A 910 33.81 14.06 33.59
N GLU A 911 34.85 14.82 33.96
CA GLU A 911 36.08 14.31 34.58
C GLU A 911 35.92 13.96 36.07
N LEU A 912 34.83 14.37 36.72
CA LEU A 912 34.58 13.99 38.12
C LEU A 912 34.31 12.49 38.23
N GLU A 913 34.86 11.89 39.27
CA GLU A 913 34.51 10.52 39.63
C GLU A 913 33.00 10.42 39.87
N ALA A 914 32.39 9.35 39.33
CA ALA A 914 30.99 9.07 39.55
C ALA A 914 30.72 9.03 41.07
N PRO A 915 29.67 9.72 41.56
CA PRO A 915 29.35 9.68 42.98
C PRO A 915 28.88 8.27 43.35
N LEU A 916 29.75 7.52 44.00
CA LEU A 916 29.47 6.17 44.49
C LEU A 916 28.78 6.25 45.86
N THR A 917 27.77 5.40 46.06
CA THR A 917 27.17 5.21 47.39
C THR A 917 28.13 4.48 48.34
N GLU A 918 27.89 4.59 49.65
CA GLU A 918 28.72 3.93 50.67
C GLU A 918 28.73 2.39 50.48
N GLU A 919 27.59 1.82 50.10
CA GLU A 919 27.46 0.40 49.77
C GLU A 919 28.27 0.03 48.51
N GLU A 920 28.21 0.80 47.43
CA GLU A 920 28.97 0.55 46.20
C GLU A 920 30.48 0.67 46.41
N ARG A 921 30.92 1.64 47.22
CA ARG A 921 32.33 1.77 47.62
C ARG A 921 32.79 0.55 48.44
N SER A 922 31.95 0.06 49.34
CA SER A 922 32.26 -1.14 50.13
C SER A 922 32.32 -2.42 49.26
N LEU A 923 31.41 -2.58 48.31
CA LEU A 923 31.38 -3.68 47.35
C LEU A 923 32.59 -3.65 46.40
N GLY A 924 33.00 -2.46 45.96
CA GLY A 924 34.23 -2.28 45.20
C GLY A 924 35.47 -2.73 45.98
N ALA A 925 35.56 -2.35 47.26
CA ALA A 925 36.66 -2.75 48.13
C ALA A 925 36.68 -4.27 48.40
N VAL A 926 35.51 -4.90 48.58
CA VAL A 926 35.41 -6.36 48.75
C VAL A 926 35.85 -7.09 47.49
N LYS A 927 35.39 -6.67 46.30
CA LYS A 927 35.83 -7.26 45.02
C LYS A 927 37.34 -7.13 44.82
N GLN A 928 37.92 -5.99 45.17
CA GLN A 928 39.36 -5.78 45.07
C GLN A 928 40.13 -6.68 46.04
N ALA A 929 39.65 -6.83 47.28
CA ALA A 929 40.22 -7.74 48.26
C ALA A 929 40.08 -9.23 47.86
N GLU A 930 38.96 -9.62 47.24
CA GLU A 930 38.77 -10.98 46.69
C GLU A 930 39.73 -11.25 45.52
N GLN A 931 39.96 -10.26 44.67
CA GLN A 931 40.85 -10.37 43.52
C GLN A 931 42.32 -10.45 43.96
N GLU A 932 42.70 -9.75 45.03
CA GLU A 932 44.00 -9.87 45.71
C GLU A 932 44.16 -11.18 46.50
N ALA A 933 43.08 -11.75 47.03
CA ALA A 933 43.10 -13.08 47.65
C ALA A 933 43.17 -14.20 46.61
N SER A 934 42.71 -13.96 45.38
CA SER A 934 42.70 -14.93 44.29
C SER A 934 44.06 -15.14 43.61
N THR A 935 45.07 -14.31 43.89
CA THR A 935 46.43 -14.43 43.32
C THR A 935 47.38 -15.34 44.11
N GLY A 936 46.94 -15.91 45.25
CA GLY A 936 47.67 -16.94 45.97
C GLY A 936 47.40 -18.34 45.43
N THR A 937 48.39 -18.98 44.82
CA THR A 937 48.40 -20.41 44.43
C THR A 937 48.40 -21.33 45.65
N GLY A 938 47.31 -21.34 46.42
CA GLY A 938 47.04 -22.29 47.49
C GLY A 938 45.83 -23.13 47.14
N THR A 939 46.06 -24.42 46.87
CA THR A 939 45.05 -25.47 46.71
C THR A 939 43.89 -25.27 47.68
N ARG A 940 42.66 -25.14 47.17
CA ARG A 940 41.44 -25.13 47.97
C ARG A 940 41.27 -26.51 48.62
N GLU A 941 41.86 -26.72 49.79
CA GLU A 941 41.64 -27.91 50.61
C GLU A 941 40.35 -27.78 51.41
N ILE A 942 39.51 -28.82 51.39
CA ILE A 942 38.36 -28.94 52.29
C ILE A 942 38.90 -29.18 53.72
N HIS A 943 38.86 -28.14 54.56
CA HIS A 943 39.42 -28.15 55.93
C HIS A 943 38.86 -29.25 56.85
N LEU A 944 37.71 -29.86 56.55
CA LEU A 944 37.10 -30.90 57.41
C LEU A 944 37.83 -32.26 57.41
N SER A 945 38.56 -32.61 56.35
CA SER A 945 39.26 -33.92 56.26
C SER A 945 40.51 -34.03 57.16
N LYS A 946 40.92 -32.94 57.81
CA LYS A 946 42.09 -32.90 58.70
C LYS A 946 41.86 -33.52 60.07
N THR A 947 40.62 -33.58 60.53
CA THR A 947 40.29 -33.81 61.95
C THR A 947 39.67 -35.18 62.25
N LEU A 948 39.26 -35.96 61.24
CA LEU A 948 38.63 -37.28 61.42
C LEU A 948 39.57 -38.40 60.95
N ALA A 949 39.95 -39.31 61.84
CA ALA A 949 40.77 -40.48 61.54
C ALA A 949 40.34 -41.68 62.41
N MET A 950 39.49 -42.54 61.85
CA MET A 950 39.15 -43.84 62.45
C MET A 950 40.35 -44.80 62.37
N PRO A 951 40.62 -45.60 63.43
CA PRO A 951 41.68 -46.59 63.43
C PRO A 951 41.43 -47.68 62.37
N ILE A 952 42.50 -48.10 61.70
CA ILE A 952 42.50 -49.25 60.80
C ILE A 952 42.78 -50.49 61.64
N SER A 953 41.95 -51.52 61.48
CA SER A 953 42.10 -52.81 62.19
C SER A 953 43.46 -53.47 61.88
N GLU A 954 44.00 -54.24 62.84
CA GLU A 954 45.29 -54.92 62.65
C GLU A 954 45.27 -55.90 61.46
N GLU A 955 44.13 -56.55 61.21
CA GLU A 955 43.91 -57.44 60.07
C GLU A 955 43.95 -56.69 58.73
N ALA A 956 43.32 -55.51 58.65
CA ALA A 956 43.38 -54.66 57.46
C ALA A 956 44.79 -54.11 57.20
N LEU A 957 45.50 -53.71 58.26
CA LEU A 957 46.87 -53.23 58.14
C LEU A 957 47.84 -54.36 57.74
N ALA A 958 47.63 -55.58 58.23
CA ALA A 958 48.38 -56.75 57.83
C ALA A 958 48.18 -57.06 56.33
N ALA A 959 46.93 -57.08 55.85
CA ALA A 959 46.63 -57.30 54.43
C ALA A 959 47.25 -56.21 53.52
N LEU A 960 47.21 -54.94 53.93
CA LEU A 960 47.87 -53.85 53.19
C LEU A 960 49.41 -54.01 53.16
N LYS A 961 50.02 -54.56 54.21
CA LYS A 961 51.46 -54.87 54.24
C LYS A 961 51.81 -56.08 53.38
N GLU A 962 50.96 -57.10 53.33
CA GLU A 962 51.17 -58.25 52.44
C GLU A 962 51.14 -57.84 50.97
N LEU A 963 50.29 -56.85 50.61
CA LEU A 963 50.22 -56.26 49.27
C LEU A 963 51.50 -55.47 48.87
N SER A 964 52.32 -55.04 49.85
CA SER A 964 53.58 -54.32 49.62
C SER A 964 54.78 -55.25 49.43
N SER A 965 54.77 -56.43 50.08
CA SER A 965 55.69 -57.53 49.77
C SER A 965 55.29 -58.18 48.45
N ASN A 966 56.22 -58.64 47.61
CA ASN A 966 55.93 -59.39 46.35
C ASN A 966 55.30 -60.78 46.61
N SER A 967 54.28 -60.84 47.47
CA SER A 967 53.51 -62.00 47.84
C SER A 967 52.42 -62.26 46.78
N ALA A 968 51.75 -63.41 46.87
CA ALA A 968 50.71 -63.81 45.92
C ALA A 968 49.41 -63.00 46.02
N GLU A 969 49.36 -61.98 46.89
CA GLU A 969 48.18 -61.17 47.16
C GLU A 969 48.13 -59.96 46.23
N VAL A 970 47.06 -59.84 45.45
CA VAL A 970 46.90 -58.82 44.40
C VAL A 970 45.78 -57.81 44.70
N LEU A 971 44.95 -58.07 45.71
CA LEU A 971 43.73 -57.32 46.01
C LEU A 971 43.54 -57.17 47.52
N VAL A 972 43.29 -55.93 47.97
CA VAL A 972 42.83 -55.64 49.34
C VAL A 972 41.61 -54.73 49.28
N MET A 973 40.52 -55.14 49.90
CA MET A 973 39.28 -54.35 50.00
C MET A 973 38.99 -54.00 51.46
N LEU A 974 38.67 -52.75 51.72
CA LEU A 974 38.35 -52.23 53.04
C LEU A 974 36.95 -51.63 53.05
N ASN A 975 36.26 -51.80 54.18
CA ASN A 975 35.02 -51.10 54.50
C ASN A 975 35.18 -50.32 55.81
N ILE A 976 34.28 -49.38 56.05
CA ILE A 976 34.18 -48.68 57.32
C ILE A 976 33.03 -49.30 58.10
N ASN A 977 33.31 -49.72 59.32
CA ASN A 977 32.31 -50.15 60.28
C ASN A 977 31.81 -48.92 61.05
N PRO A 978 30.60 -48.39 60.77
CA PRO A 978 30.12 -47.16 61.38
C PRO A 978 29.76 -47.32 62.86
N GLU A 979 29.55 -48.55 63.34
CA GLU A 979 29.21 -48.81 64.75
C GLU A 979 30.44 -48.88 65.63
N LYS A 980 31.54 -49.45 65.12
CA LYS A 980 32.83 -49.54 65.83
C LYS A 980 33.76 -48.37 65.55
N GLU A 981 33.42 -47.52 64.59
CA GLU A 981 34.26 -46.42 64.11
C GLU A 981 35.67 -46.88 63.70
N SER A 982 35.74 -47.99 62.96
CA SER A 982 37.00 -48.60 62.51
C SER A 982 36.96 -48.92 61.01
N VAL A 983 38.13 -48.95 60.38
CA VAL A 983 38.30 -49.45 59.01
C VAL A 983 38.68 -50.93 59.08
N GLU A 984 37.82 -51.79 58.54
CA GLU A 984 37.93 -53.24 58.63
C GLU A 984 38.26 -53.87 57.25
N LEU A 985 38.93 -55.02 57.29
CA LEU A 985 39.24 -55.80 56.08
C LEU A 985 37.97 -56.51 55.61
N VAL A 986 37.73 -56.47 54.30
CA VAL A 986 36.72 -57.32 53.66
C VAL A 986 37.41 -58.62 53.23
N PRO A 987 37.08 -59.78 53.83
CA PRO A 987 37.70 -61.05 53.45
C PRO A 987 37.37 -61.39 51.98
N SER A 988 38.40 -61.61 51.17
CA SER A 988 38.25 -62.09 49.79
C SER A 988 39.35 -63.10 49.48
N SER A 989 38.99 -64.21 48.82
CA SER A 989 39.94 -65.19 48.28
C SER A 989 40.06 -65.07 46.74
N GLU A 990 39.44 -64.04 46.16
CA GLU A 990 39.41 -63.81 44.72
C GLU A 990 40.70 -63.12 44.24
N ARG A 991 41.19 -63.55 43.08
CA ARG A 991 42.41 -63.02 42.44
C ARG A 991 42.08 -62.60 41.01
N PRO A 992 41.41 -61.45 40.83
CA PRO A 992 41.05 -60.99 39.50
C PRO A 992 42.31 -60.77 38.67
N ALA A 993 42.29 -61.23 37.41
CA ALA A 993 43.40 -61.08 36.46
C ALA A 993 43.25 -59.82 35.57
N SER A 994 42.05 -59.22 35.54
CA SER A 994 41.74 -58.02 34.74
C SER A 994 40.90 -57.02 35.54
N ILE A 995 40.82 -55.77 35.05
CA ILE A 995 39.94 -54.75 35.65
C ILE A 995 38.47 -55.16 35.52
N SER A 996 38.10 -55.85 34.45
CA SER A 996 36.73 -56.34 34.25
C SER A 996 36.33 -57.39 35.30
N GLU A 997 37.25 -58.26 35.71
CA GLU A 997 37.01 -59.20 36.81
C GLU A 997 36.99 -58.48 38.18
N LEU A 998 37.91 -57.52 38.39
CA LEU A 998 37.96 -56.74 39.62
C LEU A 998 36.65 -56.00 39.91
N THR A 999 36.04 -55.38 38.90
CA THR A 999 34.81 -54.61 39.07
C THR A 999 33.61 -55.49 39.45
N GLN A 1000 33.64 -56.79 39.10
CA GLN A 1000 32.63 -57.76 39.53
C GLN A 1000 32.82 -58.18 41.00
N THR A 1001 34.05 -58.15 41.51
CA THR A 1001 34.38 -58.43 42.91
C THR A 1001 34.00 -57.27 43.85
N ILE A 1002 34.07 -56.02 43.39
CA ILE A 1002 33.72 -54.86 44.21
C ILE A 1002 32.20 -54.77 44.40
N SER A 1003 31.74 -54.52 45.63
CA SER A 1003 30.31 -54.40 45.92
C SER A 1003 29.66 -53.25 45.14
N ALA A 1004 28.62 -53.56 44.37
CA ALA A 1004 27.75 -52.58 43.73
C ALA A 1004 26.67 -52.00 44.67
N THR A 1005 26.68 -52.38 45.96
CA THR A 1005 25.65 -51.95 46.92
C THR A 1005 26.18 -51.21 48.13
N GLU A 1006 27.47 -51.33 48.41
CA GLU A 1006 28.12 -50.74 49.59
C GLU A 1006 29.45 -50.09 49.19
N PRO A 1007 29.83 -48.97 49.84
CA PRO A 1007 31.11 -48.32 49.54
C PRO A 1007 32.31 -49.19 49.91
N ARG A 1008 33.38 -49.06 49.12
CA ARG A 1008 34.65 -49.78 49.33
C ARG A 1008 35.85 -48.90 49.03
N PHE A 1009 36.92 -49.12 49.79
CA PHE A 1009 38.27 -48.75 49.39
C PHE A 1009 38.99 -49.99 48.89
N THR A 1010 39.40 -49.97 47.63
CA THR A 1010 40.01 -51.12 46.98
C THR A 1010 41.42 -50.75 46.55
N PHE A 1011 42.40 -51.53 47.00
CA PHE A 1011 43.79 -51.47 46.54
C PHE A 1011 44.03 -52.70 45.66
N TYR A 1012 44.43 -52.47 44.42
CA TYR A 1012 44.59 -53.55 43.44
C TYR A 1012 45.89 -53.38 42.66
N ARG A 1013 46.65 -54.46 42.52
CA ARG A 1013 47.86 -54.50 41.71
C ARG A 1013 47.48 -54.97 40.30
N PHE A 1014 47.33 -54.01 39.39
CA PHE A 1014 46.92 -54.28 38.03
C PHE A 1014 48.15 -54.60 37.17
N THR A 1015 48.29 -55.85 36.71
CA THR A 1015 49.37 -56.23 35.81
C THR A 1015 48.91 -56.17 34.36
N HIS A 1016 49.59 -55.37 33.53
CA HIS A 1016 49.26 -55.22 32.12
C HIS A 1016 50.51 -54.96 31.28
N THR A 1017 50.41 -55.24 29.98
CA THR A 1017 51.47 -54.93 29.01
C THR A 1017 51.07 -53.71 28.17
N HIS A 1018 51.90 -52.67 28.16
CA HIS A 1018 51.73 -51.48 27.32
C HIS A 1018 53.02 -51.20 26.55
N ASP A 1019 52.92 -50.97 25.23
CA ASP A 1019 54.08 -50.80 24.32
C ASP A 1019 55.16 -51.90 24.44
N GLY A 1020 54.74 -53.14 24.73
CA GLY A 1020 55.64 -54.30 24.87
C GLY A 1020 56.36 -54.42 26.22
N VAL A 1021 56.06 -53.56 27.19
CA VAL A 1021 56.58 -53.61 28.56
C VAL A 1021 55.48 -54.04 29.53
N GLU A 1022 55.73 -55.10 30.30
CA GLU A 1022 54.84 -55.53 31.38
C GLU A 1022 55.08 -54.69 32.64
N SER A 1023 53.99 -54.19 33.24
CA SER A 1023 54.02 -53.38 34.45
C SER A 1023 52.90 -53.80 35.40
N SER A 1024 53.13 -53.70 36.71
CA SER A 1024 52.16 -54.05 37.75
C SER A 1024 51.87 -52.89 38.71
N PRO A 1025 51.35 -51.74 38.23
CA PRO A 1025 51.01 -50.60 39.07
C PRO A 1025 49.99 -50.92 40.15
N LEU A 1026 50.14 -50.23 41.30
CA LEU A 1026 49.19 -50.29 42.40
C LEU A 1026 48.19 -49.15 42.26
N ILE A 1027 46.93 -49.49 42.01
CA ILE A 1027 45.84 -48.53 41.88
C ILE A 1027 44.95 -48.56 43.11
N PHE A 1028 44.44 -47.38 43.47
CA PHE A 1028 43.41 -47.21 44.50
C PHE A 1028 42.09 -46.85 43.85
N ILE A 1029 41.03 -47.54 44.22
CA ILE A 1029 39.67 -47.29 43.75
C ILE A 1029 38.79 -47.03 44.97
N TYR A 1030 38.12 -45.89 44.99
CA TYR A 1030 37.05 -45.59 45.93
C TYR A 1030 35.71 -45.66 45.18
N THR A 1031 34.83 -46.56 45.63
CA THR A 1031 33.45 -46.71 45.14
C THR A 1031 32.47 -46.32 46.24
N CYS A 1032 31.38 -45.64 45.88
CA CYS A 1032 30.31 -45.29 46.82
C CYS A 1032 28.93 -45.36 46.14
N PRO A 1033 28.41 -46.58 45.90
CA PRO A 1033 27.13 -46.78 45.23
C PRO A 1033 25.97 -46.11 45.96
N VAL A 1034 25.04 -45.53 45.21
CA VAL A 1034 23.84 -44.87 45.78
C VAL A 1034 22.68 -45.85 45.81
N THR A 1035 22.73 -46.77 46.78
CA THR A 1035 21.67 -47.76 47.01
C THR A 1035 20.75 -47.37 48.17
N PRO A 1036 19.54 -47.96 48.29
CA PRO A 1036 18.62 -47.67 49.39
C PRO A 1036 19.24 -47.85 50.80
N GLY A 1037 20.15 -48.81 50.97
CA GLY A 1037 20.88 -49.04 52.23
C GLY A 1037 21.98 -48.00 52.53
N ASN A 1038 22.49 -47.31 51.51
CA ASN A 1038 23.57 -46.32 51.61
C ASN A 1038 23.09 -44.87 51.32
N LYS A 1039 21.78 -44.61 51.35
CA LYS A 1039 21.21 -43.31 50.98
C LYS A 1039 21.47 -42.18 52.00
N SER A 1040 21.76 -42.52 53.26
CA SER A 1040 21.94 -41.51 54.31
C SER A 1040 23.19 -40.66 54.07
N ILE A 1041 23.06 -39.34 54.25
CA ILE A 1041 24.19 -38.40 54.10
C ILE A 1041 25.34 -38.78 55.04
N LYS A 1042 25.03 -39.29 56.25
CA LYS A 1042 26.02 -39.76 57.21
C LYS A 1042 26.91 -40.87 56.62
N ASN A 1043 26.33 -41.87 55.98
CA ASN A 1043 27.08 -43.00 55.41
C ASN A 1043 27.91 -42.57 54.19
N ARG A 1044 27.35 -41.70 53.33
CA ARG A 1044 28.02 -41.19 52.13
C ARG A 1044 29.13 -40.18 52.42
N MET A 1045 29.06 -39.47 53.55
CA MET A 1045 30.09 -38.53 53.98
C MET A 1045 31.28 -39.21 54.67
N LEU A 1046 31.09 -40.40 55.24
CA LEU A 1046 32.12 -41.05 56.06
C LEU A 1046 33.33 -41.52 55.23
N TYR A 1047 33.08 -42.16 54.09
CA TYR A 1047 34.14 -42.67 53.22
C TYR A 1047 34.98 -41.53 52.59
N PRO A 1048 34.42 -40.45 52.01
CA PRO A 1048 35.23 -39.34 51.49
C PRO A 1048 36.09 -38.66 52.57
N LEU A 1049 35.57 -38.53 53.79
CA LEU A 1049 36.32 -37.96 54.92
C LEU A 1049 37.48 -38.87 55.36
N MET A 1050 37.27 -40.18 55.34
CA MET A 1050 38.26 -41.18 55.74
C MET A 1050 39.29 -41.52 54.65
N LYS A 1051 38.99 -41.23 53.38
CA LYS A 1051 39.89 -41.50 52.25
C LYS A 1051 41.31 -41.01 52.50
N ARG A 1052 41.47 -39.78 52.99
CA ARG A 1052 42.81 -39.21 53.26
C ARG A 1052 43.56 -40.02 54.31
N ALA A 1053 42.90 -40.34 55.43
CA ALA A 1053 43.51 -41.12 56.51
C ALA A 1053 43.88 -42.54 56.04
N VAL A 1054 43.00 -43.22 55.29
CA VAL A 1054 43.27 -44.54 54.72
C VAL A 1054 44.46 -44.51 53.76
N LEU A 1055 44.52 -43.51 52.88
CA LEU A 1055 45.65 -43.33 51.95
C LEU A 1055 46.95 -42.98 52.69
N THR A 1056 46.88 -42.14 53.73
CA THR A 1056 48.05 -41.82 54.55
C THR A 1056 48.57 -43.09 55.22
N VAL A 1057 47.74 -43.85 55.93
CA VAL A 1057 48.17 -45.09 56.61
C VAL A 1057 48.69 -46.13 55.62
N ALA A 1058 48.03 -46.31 54.48
CA ALA A 1058 48.51 -47.19 53.41
C ALA A 1058 49.93 -46.80 52.96
N SER A 1059 50.21 -45.50 52.81
CA SER A 1059 51.54 -45.01 52.41
C SER A 1059 52.59 -45.04 53.53
N THR A 1060 52.25 -44.59 54.74
CA THR A 1060 53.22 -44.38 55.82
C THR A 1060 53.45 -45.61 56.69
N GLU A 1061 52.43 -46.43 56.90
CA GLU A 1061 52.50 -47.60 57.79
C GLU A 1061 52.56 -48.93 57.05
N ALA A 1062 51.95 -49.03 55.85
CA ALA A 1062 52.04 -50.22 54.99
C ALA A 1062 53.07 -50.10 53.86
N GLY A 1063 53.61 -48.89 53.62
CA GLY A 1063 54.64 -48.64 52.60
C GLY A 1063 54.13 -48.68 51.16
N LEU A 1064 52.82 -48.56 50.93
CA LEU A 1064 52.22 -48.63 49.60
C LEU A 1064 52.40 -47.31 48.84
N THR A 1065 52.98 -47.39 47.65
CA THR A 1065 53.08 -46.26 46.71
C THR A 1065 52.02 -46.46 45.63
N LEU A 1066 51.10 -45.51 45.48
CA LEU A 1066 50.00 -45.59 44.52
C LEU A 1066 50.34 -44.89 43.22
N ASP A 1067 50.12 -45.57 42.10
CA ASP A 1067 50.35 -45.03 40.76
C ASP A 1067 49.17 -44.16 40.30
N LYS A 1068 47.94 -44.63 40.54
CA LYS A 1068 46.70 -43.89 40.21
C LYS A 1068 45.60 -44.10 41.25
N LYS A 1069 44.67 -43.13 41.27
CA LYS A 1069 43.53 -43.09 42.17
C LYS A 1069 42.27 -42.85 41.34
N PHE A 1070 41.28 -43.72 41.49
CA PHE A 1070 39.97 -43.61 40.86
C PHE A 1070 38.92 -43.37 41.94
N GLU A 1071 38.02 -42.42 41.68
CA GLU A 1071 36.83 -42.18 42.49
C GLU A 1071 35.65 -42.30 41.55
N VAL A 1072 34.83 -43.32 41.75
CA VAL A 1072 33.65 -43.60 40.93
C VAL A 1072 32.46 -43.87 41.83
N GLU A 1073 31.24 -43.68 41.31
CA GLU A 1073 30.04 -44.00 42.07
C GLU A 1073 29.82 -45.51 42.04
N GLU A 1074 29.82 -46.09 40.85
CA GLU A 1074 29.59 -47.51 40.61
C GLU A 1074 30.86 -48.24 40.12
N PRO A 1075 31.10 -49.50 40.52
CA PRO A 1075 32.32 -50.22 40.14
C PRO A 1075 32.55 -50.34 38.63
N TYR A 1076 31.49 -50.52 37.82
CA TYR A 1076 31.61 -50.73 36.37
C TYR A 1076 32.13 -49.51 35.61
N GLU A 1077 32.15 -48.31 36.23
CA GLU A 1077 32.72 -47.10 35.63
C GLU A 1077 34.24 -47.20 35.47
N VAL A 1078 34.90 -48.04 36.28
CA VAL A 1078 36.34 -48.31 36.14
C VAL A 1078 36.52 -49.37 35.05
N THR A 1079 36.65 -48.91 33.79
CA THR A 1079 36.98 -49.79 32.67
C THR A 1079 38.48 -49.94 32.49
N GLU A 1080 38.92 -51.06 31.92
CA GLU A 1080 40.35 -51.28 31.64
C GLU A 1080 40.93 -50.19 30.72
N GLU A 1081 40.16 -49.74 29.72
CA GLU A 1081 40.55 -48.64 28.83
C GLU A 1081 40.73 -47.31 29.59
N SER A 1082 39.81 -46.98 30.50
CA SER A 1082 39.92 -45.77 31.33
C SER A 1082 41.16 -45.84 32.24
N VAL A 1083 41.43 -47.00 32.83
CA VAL A 1083 42.60 -47.20 33.70
C VAL A 1083 43.90 -47.07 32.88
N LEU A 1084 43.96 -47.69 31.71
CA LEU A 1084 45.11 -47.61 30.80
C LEU A 1084 45.35 -46.19 30.29
N SER A 1085 44.31 -45.45 29.92
CA SER A 1085 44.44 -44.07 29.44
C SER A 1085 44.94 -43.10 30.53
N GLU A 1086 44.58 -43.33 31.78
CA GLU A 1086 45.08 -42.55 32.92
C GLU A 1086 46.53 -42.92 33.27
N LEU A 1087 46.87 -44.20 33.24
CA LEU A 1087 48.25 -44.68 33.45
C LEU A 1087 49.18 -44.22 32.32
N HIS A 1088 48.67 -44.13 31.09
CA HIS A 1088 49.41 -43.82 29.86
C HIS A 1088 48.71 -42.71 29.03
N PRO A 1089 48.70 -41.44 29.49
CA PRO A 1089 47.94 -40.36 28.86
C PRO A 1089 48.50 -39.94 27.49
N LYS A 1090 47.62 -39.86 26.48
CA LYS A 1090 47.96 -39.41 25.12
C LYS A 1090 47.98 -37.88 25.02
N VAL A 1091 49.01 -37.29 24.42
CA VAL A 1091 49.11 -35.84 24.18
C VAL A 1091 48.19 -35.44 23.02
N THR A 1092 47.02 -34.86 23.28
CA THR A 1092 46.11 -34.35 22.25
C THR A 1092 46.40 -32.89 21.88
N ALA A 1093 46.74 -32.63 20.62
CA ALA A 1093 46.80 -31.29 20.05
C ALA A 1093 45.40 -30.84 19.55
N ARG A 1094 44.93 -29.66 19.96
CA ARG A 1094 43.62 -29.12 19.54
C ARG A 1094 43.71 -28.56 18.11
N GLN A 1095 42.91 -29.08 17.18
CA GLN A 1095 42.71 -28.47 15.86
C GLN A 1095 41.56 -27.45 15.89
N GLY A 1096 41.78 -26.24 15.35
CA GLY A 1096 40.76 -25.19 15.24
C GLY A 1096 39.96 -25.30 13.93
N PHE A 1097 38.66 -25.00 14.00
CA PHE A 1097 37.78 -25.00 12.82
C PHE A 1097 38.16 -23.92 11.80
N SER A 1098 38.06 -24.25 10.51
CA SER A 1098 38.29 -23.31 9.41
C SER A 1098 37.13 -22.32 9.26
N ARG A 1099 37.45 -21.04 9.05
CA ARG A 1099 36.46 -19.98 8.78
C ARG A 1099 35.76 -20.20 7.43
N PRO A 1100 34.47 -19.84 7.30
CA PRO A 1100 33.75 -19.96 6.02
C PRO A 1100 34.37 -19.06 4.94
N LYS A 1101 34.31 -19.53 3.67
CA LYS A 1101 34.82 -18.79 2.52
C LYS A 1101 33.97 -17.53 2.28
N ARG A 1102 34.64 -16.42 1.94
CA ARG A 1102 33.99 -15.13 1.62
C ARG A 1102 33.10 -15.26 0.37
N PRO A 1103 31.98 -14.52 0.27
CA PRO A 1103 31.15 -14.50 -0.93
C PRO A 1103 31.93 -13.96 -2.14
N GLY A 1104 31.79 -14.63 -3.29
CA GLY A 1104 32.50 -14.33 -4.54
C GLY A 1104 31.99 -13.06 -5.23
N ARG A 1105 32.90 -12.41 -5.97
CA ARG A 1105 32.60 -11.31 -6.92
C ARG A 1105 31.92 -11.84 -8.17
#